data_AF-A0A2V7ERL7-F1
#
_entry.id   AF-A0A2V7ERL7-F1
#
_cell.length_a   1.000
_cell.length_b   1.000
_cell.length_c   1.000
_cell.angle_alpha   90.00
_cell.angle_beta   90.00
_cell.angle_gamma   90.00
#
_symmetry.space_group_name_H-M   'P 1'
#
loop_
_entity.id
_entity.type
_entity.pdbx_description
1 polymer ?
#
loop_
_entity_poly.entity_id
_entity_poly.type
_entity_poly.pdbx_seq_one_letter_code
_entity_poly.pdbx_strand_id
1 'polypeptide(L)'
;MPYLKLIDLGTQQATEVRGDVARLGRSPDCAVVVSGAHAGVVSALHAELRHGATGWQLKDLGSRNGTSLNGGRLATEALLKAGDVIGLGETGPRYSVAAVAEDLATTIPEQPGHAGSPERHTPAEARAYGVTLLGAATGRRYEARGTRIRLGRGRECEIQPVAPTDTIVSRVHAELTVGPTSGLVISDLSSTNGTFVNDERVTESMPIRLGDRIMLGAGGPVLIVEGLGTAPTLPAARRQAPVGQKTLRRMITDAIAQAREERKQGRRGSTGFLRAVAAEVGKDQGRRLRWLTVFLAILALLLGGGVYGVYWLLSSEVRQTDQARRTGEDSARAETERLRRELEAARAAAAPAALVESLRTQLESAQARTAELRAALERAQVALSSQLQAGEQRRIAAQGEVQRLRDELAAAERRAPSQAMIDSLRRAVSAAEQTTQGLDAKLRAIRATDFATIAQQSQGAVGLITVSFGRDYYSGTGFAITGDGYMLTNWHVVADSQHARPDTIWVTMADQAQAHGADVIATSQERDIAVIKVRGYQGPYLSAIDWRGTKARQGEPAALIGYPAGSGFARLRSAVVRTSMTAGIISRATEDVIQFDGMTIGGSSGSPLFNANGEVIAIHRAGLPQASGFALSVPIKHAAPLFAPQLKQRLGLP
;
A
#
# COMPACT_ATOMS: atom_id res chain seq x y z
N MET A 1 1.25 6.06 -36.19
CA MET A 1 0.07 6.92 -35.96
C MET A 1 0.37 7.82 -34.77
N PRO A 2 0.19 9.15 -34.91
CA PRO A 2 0.46 10.08 -33.84
C PRO A 2 -0.47 9.85 -32.65
N TYR A 3 0.09 9.99 -31.45
CA TYR A 3 -0.59 9.73 -30.19
C TYR A 3 -0.63 11.00 -29.35
N LEU A 4 -1.82 11.34 -28.85
CA LEU A 4 -2.03 12.43 -27.91
C LEU A 4 -2.98 11.96 -26.81
N LYS A 5 -2.56 12.14 -25.55
CA LYS A 5 -3.41 11.85 -24.38
C LYS A 5 -3.80 13.14 -23.69
N LEU A 6 -5.10 13.35 -23.52
CA LEU A 6 -5.66 14.48 -22.80
C LEU A 6 -6.31 14.00 -21.50
N ILE A 7 -6.11 14.73 -20.41
CA ILE A 7 -6.76 14.47 -19.12
C ILE A 7 -7.67 15.64 -18.81
N ASP A 8 -8.96 15.39 -18.64
CA ASP A 8 -9.89 16.37 -18.10
C ASP A 8 -9.54 16.66 -16.64
N LEU A 9 -9.19 17.91 -16.33
CA LEU A 9 -8.76 18.29 -14.98
C LEU A 9 -9.90 18.29 -13.97
N GLY A 10 -11.16 18.42 -14.41
CA GLY A 10 -12.33 18.39 -13.54
C GLY A 10 -12.81 16.98 -13.23
N THR A 11 -12.78 16.08 -14.22
CA THR A 11 -13.30 14.70 -14.08
C THR A 11 -12.20 13.64 -13.92
N GLN A 12 -10.94 14.00 -14.19
CA GLN A 12 -9.78 13.10 -14.25
C GLN A 12 -9.90 11.98 -15.29
N GLN A 13 -10.88 12.07 -16.21
CA GLN A 13 -11.04 11.14 -17.32
C GLN A 13 -9.97 11.40 -18.38
N ALA A 14 -9.34 10.34 -18.88
CA ALA A 14 -8.36 10.42 -19.94
C ALA A 14 -8.98 10.06 -21.29
N THR A 15 -8.68 10.87 -22.31
CA THR A 15 -9.07 10.60 -23.69
C THR A 15 -7.81 10.42 -24.54
N GLU A 16 -7.75 9.30 -25.26
CA GLU A 16 -6.67 9.02 -26.19
C GLU A 16 -7.09 9.38 -27.61
N VAL A 17 -6.30 10.22 -28.25
CA VAL A 17 -6.43 10.55 -29.66
C VAL A 17 -5.42 9.73 -30.44
N ARG A 18 -5.94 8.96 -31.40
CA ARG A 18 -5.15 8.15 -32.35
C ARG A 18 -5.56 8.57 -33.77
N GLY A 19 -4.75 9.41 -34.40
CA GLY A 19 -5.03 9.98 -35.71
C GLY A 19 -4.51 11.42 -35.83
N ASP A 20 -4.45 11.97 -37.04
CA ASP A 20 -3.78 13.25 -37.29
C ASP A 20 -4.60 14.48 -36.89
N VAL A 21 -5.90 14.30 -36.62
CA VAL A 21 -6.82 15.38 -36.24
C VAL A 21 -7.75 14.90 -35.14
N ALA A 22 -7.89 15.70 -34.07
CA ALA A 22 -8.92 15.56 -33.06
C ALA A 22 -9.63 16.89 -32.83
N ARG A 23 -10.95 16.83 -32.63
CA ARG A 23 -11.77 18.01 -32.33
C ARG A 23 -12.30 17.94 -30.91
N LEU A 24 -12.37 19.10 -30.26
CA LEU A 24 -12.96 19.28 -28.94
C LEU A 24 -14.20 20.16 -29.06
N GLY A 25 -15.29 19.76 -28.44
CA GLY A 25 -16.52 20.55 -28.44
C GLY A 25 -17.70 19.80 -27.86
N ARG A 26 -18.88 20.44 -27.85
CA ARG A 26 -20.12 19.82 -27.36
C ARG A 26 -20.77 18.84 -28.36
N SER A 27 -20.30 18.79 -29.61
CA SER A 27 -20.83 17.86 -30.61
C SER A 27 -20.43 16.42 -30.27
N PRO A 28 -21.31 15.42 -30.44
CA PRO A 28 -20.95 14.01 -30.27
C PRO A 28 -19.90 13.54 -31.29
N ASP A 29 -19.73 14.25 -32.40
CA ASP A 29 -18.73 13.93 -33.44
C ASP A 29 -17.31 14.40 -33.07
N CYS A 30 -17.13 15.04 -31.91
CA CYS A 30 -15.82 15.44 -31.41
C CYS A 30 -15.10 14.25 -30.76
N ALA A 31 -13.78 14.19 -30.93
CA ALA A 31 -12.94 13.21 -30.24
C ALA A 31 -12.95 13.43 -28.72
N VAL A 32 -13.09 14.69 -28.28
CA VAL A 32 -13.38 15.05 -26.88
C VAL A 32 -14.73 15.73 -26.82
N VAL A 33 -15.74 15.00 -26.36
CA VAL A 33 -17.12 15.48 -26.22
C VAL A 33 -17.31 16.13 -24.86
N VAL A 34 -17.64 17.43 -24.83
CA VAL A 34 -17.98 18.15 -23.61
C VAL A 34 -19.48 18.07 -23.37
N SER A 35 -19.89 17.37 -22.31
CA SER A 35 -21.28 17.23 -21.87
C SER A 35 -21.50 17.74 -20.44
N GLY A 36 -22.75 17.95 -20.03
CA GLY A 36 -23.10 18.35 -18.66
C GLY A 36 -23.04 19.86 -18.42
N ALA A 37 -22.81 20.28 -17.17
CA ALA A 37 -22.94 21.67 -16.72
C ALA A 37 -22.08 22.69 -17.50
N HIS A 38 -20.96 22.24 -18.09
CA HIS A 38 -20.05 23.09 -18.86
C HIS A 38 -20.34 23.13 -20.37
N ALA A 39 -21.32 22.37 -20.87
CA ALA A 39 -21.66 22.35 -22.30
C ALA A 39 -22.18 23.70 -22.83
N GLY A 40 -22.77 24.53 -21.96
CA GLY A 40 -23.31 25.84 -22.33
C GLY A 40 -22.25 26.86 -22.79
N VAL A 41 -21.02 26.73 -22.28
CA VAL A 41 -19.89 27.63 -22.57
C VAL A 41 -18.96 27.10 -23.67
N VAL A 42 -19.22 25.90 -24.21
CA VAL A 42 -18.39 25.27 -25.25
C VAL A 42 -19.14 25.23 -26.59
N SER A 43 -18.52 25.72 -27.68
CA SER A 43 -19.06 25.61 -29.05
C SER A 43 -19.20 24.16 -29.52
N ALA A 44 -20.05 23.92 -30.53
CA ALA A 44 -20.27 22.59 -31.12
C ALA A 44 -18.95 21.96 -31.60
N LEU A 45 -18.20 22.74 -32.38
CA LEU A 45 -16.78 22.54 -32.66
C LEU A 45 -16.04 23.74 -32.05
N HIS A 46 -15.23 23.51 -31.02
CA HIS A 46 -14.61 24.59 -30.25
C HIS A 46 -13.14 24.77 -30.63
N ALA A 47 -12.37 23.69 -30.59
CA ALA A 47 -10.95 23.68 -30.91
C ALA A 47 -10.59 22.43 -31.71
N GLU A 48 -9.50 22.52 -32.46
CA GLU A 48 -8.90 21.41 -33.21
C GLU A 48 -7.46 21.19 -32.77
N LEU A 49 -7.10 19.93 -32.65
CA LEU A 49 -5.78 19.41 -32.40
C LEU A 49 -5.33 18.73 -33.69
N ARG A 50 -4.26 19.22 -34.29
CA ARG A 50 -3.76 18.70 -35.57
C ARG A 50 -2.30 18.34 -35.43
N HIS A 51 -1.95 17.13 -35.84
CA HIS A 51 -0.57 16.69 -35.91
C HIS A 51 0.07 17.21 -37.21
N GLY A 52 1.14 18.00 -37.09
CA GLY A 52 1.92 18.52 -38.21
C GLY A 52 3.38 18.07 -38.14
N ALA A 53 4.22 18.53 -39.08
CA ALA A 53 5.64 18.15 -39.19
C ALA A 53 6.51 18.52 -37.97
N THR A 54 6.01 19.33 -37.05
CA THR A 54 6.71 19.80 -35.86
C THR A 54 6.05 19.33 -34.55
N GLY A 55 5.04 18.45 -34.65
CA GLY A 55 4.25 17.93 -33.53
C GLY A 55 2.79 18.39 -33.52
N TRP A 56 2.11 18.19 -32.39
CA TRP A 56 0.69 18.52 -32.23
C TRP A 56 0.46 20.02 -32.06
N GLN A 57 -0.48 20.59 -32.81
CA GLN A 57 -0.83 22.00 -32.80
C GLN A 57 -2.30 22.18 -32.40
N LEU A 58 -2.57 23.19 -31.57
CA LEU A 58 -3.90 23.59 -31.13
C LEU A 58 -4.37 24.81 -31.92
N LYS A 59 -5.61 24.76 -32.39
CA LYS A 59 -6.29 25.83 -33.12
C LYS A 59 -7.68 26.09 -32.54
N ASP A 60 -8.05 27.36 -32.33
CA ASP A 60 -9.43 27.75 -32.07
C ASP A 60 -10.24 27.78 -33.37
N LEU A 61 -11.43 27.17 -33.38
CA LEU A 61 -12.28 27.09 -34.58
C LEU A 61 -13.31 28.24 -34.65
N GLY A 62 -12.98 29.41 -34.12
CA GLY A 62 -13.90 30.55 -34.01
C GLY A 62 -14.92 30.33 -32.89
N SER A 63 -14.46 29.82 -31.75
CA SER A 63 -15.34 29.50 -30.63
C SER A 63 -15.94 30.77 -30.01
N ARG A 64 -17.17 30.67 -29.46
CA ARG A 64 -17.88 31.83 -28.90
C ARG A 64 -17.15 32.45 -27.70
N ASN A 65 -16.47 31.62 -26.91
CA ASN A 65 -15.82 32.03 -25.66
C ASN A 65 -14.28 31.96 -25.72
N GLY A 66 -13.71 31.62 -26.88
CA GLY A 66 -12.26 31.49 -27.09
C GLY A 66 -11.63 30.25 -26.46
N THR A 67 -10.60 29.74 -27.12
CA THR A 67 -9.70 28.73 -26.55
C THR A 67 -8.52 29.40 -25.83
N SER A 68 -8.08 28.82 -24.72
CA SER A 68 -6.88 29.26 -23.99
C SER A 68 -5.84 28.14 -23.91
N LEU A 69 -4.57 28.52 -23.90
CA LEU A 69 -3.44 27.63 -23.66
C LEU A 69 -2.63 28.19 -22.49
N ASN A 70 -2.43 27.38 -21.44
CA ASN A 70 -1.72 27.76 -20.21
C ASN A 70 -2.25 29.07 -19.58
N GLY A 71 -3.56 29.30 -19.67
CA GLY A 71 -4.24 30.48 -19.12
C GLY A 71 -4.23 31.73 -20.02
N GLY A 72 -3.45 31.74 -21.11
CA GLY A 72 -3.48 32.81 -22.12
C GLY A 72 -4.47 32.52 -23.25
N ARG A 73 -5.21 33.53 -23.72
CA ARG A 73 -6.14 33.36 -24.84
C ARG A 73 -5.38 33.14 -26.15
N LEU A 74 -5.77 32.10 -26.88
CA LEU A 74 -5.11 31.68 -28.11
C LEU A 74 -5.47 32.64 -29.25
N ALA A 75 -4.49 33.37 -29.79
CA ALA A 75 -4.69 34.31 -30.89
C ALA A 75 -4.41 33.68 -32.27
N THR A 76 -3.45 32.77 -32.34
CA THR A 76 -3.05 31.98 -33.52
C THR A 76 -2.77 30.54 -33.11
N GLU A 77 -2.54 29.65 -34.08
CA GLU A 77 -2.19 28.24 -33.81
C GLU A 77 -0.93 28.13 -32.94
N ALA A 78 -0.94 27.21 -31.96
CA ALA A 78 0.18 27.00 -31.03
C ALA A 78 0.59 25.53 -30.93
N LEU A 79 1.89 25.28 -30.84
CA LEU A 79 2.45 23.94 -30.64
C LEU A 79 2.24 23.47 -29.20
N LEU A 80 1.77 22.24 -29.04
CA LEU A 80 1.50 21.60 -27.76
C LEU A 80 2.65 20.74 -27.26
N LYS A 81 2.88 20.78 -25.95
CA LYS A 81 3.85 19.97 -25.23
C LYS A 81 3.16 19.23 -24.08
N ALA A 82 3.76 18.12 -23.65
CA ALA A 82 3.31 17.43 -22.45
C ALA A 82 3.42 18.37 -21.23
N GLY A 83 2.32 18.48 -20.47
CA GLY A 83 2.14 19.41 -19.36
C GLY A 83 1.29 20.64 -19.69
N ASP A 84 1.05 20.96 -20.97
CA ASP A 84 0.23 22.10 -21.36
C ASP A 84 -1.24 21.92 -20.95
N VAL A 85 -1.91 23.03 -20.61
CA VAL A 85 -3.32 23.05 -20.22
C VAL A 85 -4.15 23.83 -21.24
N ILE A 86 -5.12 23.16 -21.84
CA ILE A 86 -6.05 23.69 -22.82
C ILE A 86 -7.36 24.04 -22.11
N GLY A 87 -7.82 25.29 -22.19
CA GLY A 87 -9.12 25.71 -21.65
C GLY A 87 -10.11 26.06 -22.76
N LEU A 88 -11.35 25.55 -22.66
CA LEU A 88 -12.42 25.84 -23.63
C LEU A 88 -13.38 26.88 -23.07
N GLY A 89 -13.07 28.18 -23.27
CA GLY A 89 -13.73 29.31 -22.62
C GLY A 89 -13.20 29.61 -21.21
N GLU A 90 -13.40 30.84 -20.72
CA GLU A 90 -12.84 31.30 -19.45
C GLU A 90 -13.32 30.49 -18.22
N THR A 91 -14.56 30.01 -18.25
CA THR A 91 -15.20 29.21 -17.19
C THR A 91 -15.51 27.76 -17.60
N GLY A 92 -15.00 27.34 -18.76
CA GLY A 92 -15.24 26.00 -19.30
C GLY A 92 -14.21 24.96 -18.84
N PRO A 93 -14.32 23.72 -19.36
CA PRO A 93 -13.46 22.62 -18.96
C PRO A 93 -12.01 22.86 -19.38
N ARG A 94 -11.08 22.30 -18.59
CA ARG A 94 -9.64 22.39 -18.83
C ARG A 94 -9.05 20.98 -18.99
N TYR A 95 -8.21 20.82 -20.00
CA TYR A 95 -7.58 19.55 -20.34
C TYR A 95 -6.06 19.68 -20.25
N SER A 96 -5.40 18.78 -19.54
CA SER A 96 -3.93 18.69 -19.52
C SER A 96 -3.45 17.71 -20.59
N VAL A 97 -2.41 18.09 -21.33
CA VAL A 97 -1.72 17.24 -22.30
C VAL A 97 -0.79 16.29 -21.54
N ALA A 98 -1.15 15.03 -21.43
CA ALA A 98 -0.40 14.03 -20.66
C ALA A 98 0.73 13.36 -21.47
N ALA A 99 0.58 13.23 -22.79
CA ALA A 99 1.59 12.65 -23.67
C ALA A 99 1.39 13.10 -25.12
N VAL A 100 2.49 13.24 -25.86
CA VAL A 100 2.55 13.58 -27.30
C VAL A 100 3.66 12.73 -27.94
N ALA A 101 3.35 11.87 -28.92
CA ALA A 101 4.33 11.00 -29.59
C ALA A 101 4.06 10.85 -31.10
N GLU A 102 5.14 10.75 -31.91
CA GLU A 102 5.08 10.84 -33.37
C GLU A 102 4.86 9.52 -34.13
N ASP A 103 5.31 8.34 -33.66
CA ASP A 103 4.96 7.09 -34.36
C ASP A 103 5.16 5.81 -33.53
N LEU A 104 4.19 4.90 -33.66
CA LEU A 104 4.29 3.49 -33.28
C LEU A 104 4.64 2.69 -34.54
N ALA A 105 5.81 2.04 -34.57
CA ALA A 105 6.11 1.01 -35.55
C ALA A 105 5.53 -0.33 -35.10
N THR A 106 4.60 -0.85 -35.89
CA THR A 106 4.11 -2.23 -35.88
C THR A 106 5.12 -3.15 -36.58
N THR A 107 5.41 -4.31 -35.99
CA THR A 107 6.03 -5.50 -36.60
C THR A 107 5.75 -6.66 -35.62
N ILE A 108 5.23 -7.85 -35.94
CA ILE A 108 5.10 -8.65 -37.19
C ILE A 108 3.92 -9.66 -37.03
N PRO A 109 3.42 -10.24 -38.14
CA PRO A 109 2.09 -10.85 -38.28
C PRO A 109 2.02 -12.35 -37.97
N GLU A 110 0.78 -12.83 -37.91
CA GLU A 110 0.39 -14.24 -37.95
C GLU A 110 1.02 -14.97 -39.15
N GLN A 111 1.53 -16.18 -38.91
CA GLN A 111 1.79 -17.16 -39.96
C GLN A 111 0.75 -18.29 -39.86
N PRO A 112 0.08 -18.66 -40.98
CA PRO A 112 -0.98 -19.66 -40.97
C PRO A 112 -0.47 -21.08 -41.26
N GLY A 113 -1.12 -22.05 -40.61
CA GLY A 113 -1.37 -23.38 -41.17
C GLY A 113 -0.71 -24.55 -40.44
N HIS A 114 -1.48 -25.19 -39.56
CA HIS A 114 -1.78 -26.63 -39.75
C HIS A 114 -3.16 -26.97 -39.20
N ALA A 115 -4.04 -27.33 -40.12
CA ALA A 115 -5.27 -28.05 -39.83
C ALA A 115 -4.90 -29.51 -39.52
N GLY A 116 -5.31 -29.99 -38.36
CA GLY A 116 -5.24 -31.39 -37.95
C GLY A 116 -6.19 -31.62 -36.78
N SER A 117 -7.24 -32.41 -37.01
CA SER A 117 -8.23 -32.80 -36.01
C SER A 117 -7.68 -33.85 -35.02
N PRO A 118 -8.49 -34.34 -34.07
CA PRO A 118 -8.26 -34.32 -32.63
C PRO A 118 -7.44 -35.51 -32.12
N GLU A 119 -6.25 -35.28 -31.56
CA GLU A 119 -5.54 -36.33 -30.81
C GLU A 119 -5.61 -36.12 -29.30
N ARG A 120 -6.13 -37.16 -28.65
CA ARG A 120 -6.18 -37.34 -27.21
C ARG A 120 -4.76 -37.40 -26.66
N HIS A 121 -4.41 -36.44 -25.80
CA HIS A 121 -3.40 -36.65 -24.76
C HIS A 121 -4.06 -36.61 -23.38
N THR A 122 -3.96 -37.74 -22.70
CA THR A 122 -4.34 -38.01 -21.31
C THR A 122 -3.48 -37.22 -20.29
N PRO A 123 -3.89 -37.16 -19.01
CA PRO A 123 -3.79 -35.96 -18.17
C PRO A 123 -2.44 -35.78 -17.49
N ALA A 124 -1.80 -34.63 -17.71
CA ALA A 124 -0.66 -34.16 -16.94
C ALA A 124 -1.08 -32.93 -16.11
N GLU A 125 -1.45 -33.20 -14.86
CA GLU A 125 -1.45 -32.31 -13.69
C GLU A 125 -2.22 -30.99 -13.79
N ALA A 126 -3.55 -31.06 -13.66
CA ALA A 126 -4.36 -29.92 -13.28
C ALA A 126 -4.02 -29.49 -11.84
N ARG A 127 -3.05 -28.59 -11.69
CA ARG A 127 -2.73 -27.95 -10.40
C ARG A 127 -3.98 -27.21 -9.92
N ALA A 128 -4.37 -27.43 -8.66
CA ALA A 128 -5.46 -26.69 -8.04
C ALA A 128 -4.95 -25.29 -7.64
N TYR A 129 -5.72 -24.26 -7.97
CA TYR A 129 -5.40 -22.87 -7.67
C TYR A 129 -6.38 -22.31 -6.65
N GLY A 130 -5.90 -21.39 -5.82
CA GLY A 130 -6.72 -20.65 -4.87
C GLY A 130 -6.94 -19.21 -5.32
N VAL A 131 -8.16 -18.72 -5.13
CA VAL A 131 -8.52 -17.31 -5.32
C VAL A 131 -9.23 -16.78 -4.08
N THR A 132 -8.88 -15.55 -3.69
CA THR A 132 -9.61 -14.77 -2.70
C THR A 132 -10.20 -13.55 -3.40
N LEU A 133 -11.52 -13.42 -3.38
CA LEU A 133 -12.26 -12.30 -3.97
C LEU A 133 -13.01 -11.50 -2.91
N LEU A 134 -12.97 -10.18 -3.01
CA LEU A 134 -13.73 -9.26 -2.15
C LEU A 134 -14.89 -8.64 -2.93
N GLY A 135 -16.12 -8.79 -2.43
CA GLY A 135 -17.26 -8.05 -2.95
C GLY A 135 -17.13 -6.56 -2.66
N ALA A 136 -16.89 -5.74 -3.67
CA ALA A 136 -16.59 -4.31 -3.51
C ALA A 136 -17.70 -3.54 -2.76
N ALA A 137 -18.96 -3.87 -3.04
CA ALA A 137 -20.11 -3.22 -2.39
C ALA A 137 -20.49 -3.84 -1.03
N THR A 138 -20.16 -5.12 -0.80
CA THR A 138 -20.62 -5.86 0.38
C THR A 138 -19.54 -6.03 1.45
N GLY A 139 -18.27 -5.82 1.10
CA GLY A 139 -17.11 -6.16 1.94
C GLY A 139 -16.97 -7.66 2.22
N ARG A 140 -17.80 -8.52 1.60
CA ARG A 140 -17.80 -9.96 1.85
C ARG A 140 -16.67 -10.63 1.07
N ARG A 141 -15.89 -11.45 1.75
CA ARG A 141 -14.83 -12.26 1.14
C ARG A 141 -15.35 -13.62 0.68
N TYR A 142 -14.87 -14.05 -0.48
CA TYR A 142 -15.11 -15.34 -1.10
C TYR A 142 -13.78 -16.03 -1.31
N GLU A 143 -13.62 -17.24 -0.79
CA GLU A 143 -12.43 -18.07 -0.98
C GLU A 143 -12.85 -19.35 -1.66
N ALA A 144 -12.23 -19.65 -2.80
CA ALA A 144 -12.49 -20.86 -3.54
C ALA A 144 -11.18 -21.49 -4.02
N ARG A 145 -11.18 -22.81 -4.14
CA ARG A 145 -10.03 -23.60 -4.57
C ARG A 145 -10.48 -24.70 -5.50
N GLY A 146 -9.75 -24.89 -6.59
CA GLY A 146 -10.06 -25.94 -7.55
C GLY A 146 -9.23 -25.82 -8.83
N THR A 147 -9.40 -26.79 -9.71
CA THR A 147 -8.88 -26.75 -11.09
C THR A 147 -9.76 -25.89 -12.00
N ARG A 148 -11.01 -25.66 -11.56
CA ARG A 148 -12.00 -24.76 -12.13
C ARG A 148 -12.82 -24.17 -10.98
N ILE A 149 -13.04 -22.86 -10.98
CA ILE A 149 -13.83 -22.14 -9.97
C ILE A 149 -14.92 -21.35 -10.70
N ARG A 150 -16.19 -21.66 -10.45
CA ARG A 150 -17.34 -21.00 -11.08
C ARG A 150 -17.87 -19.86 -10.22
N LEU A 151 -18.25 -18.78 -10.90
CA LEU A 151 -18.88 -17.61 -10.33
C LEU A 151 -20.29 -17.46 -10.91
N GLY A 152 -21.28 -17.23 -10.05
CA GLY A 152 -22.66 -17.06 -10.49
C GLY A 152 -23.66 -17.10 -9.34
N ARG A 153 -24.95 -16.93 -9.65
CA ARG A 153 -26.02 -16.98 -8.62
C ARG A 153 -26.49 -18.40 -8.29
N GLY A 154 -26.06 -19.39 -9.08
CA GLY A 154 -26.44 -20.79 -8.94
C GLY A 154 -25.73 -21.47 -7.78
N ARG A 155 -26.36 -22.50 -7.19
CA ARG A 155 -25.78 -23.27 -6.08
C ARG A 155 -24.61 -24.16 -6.51
N GLU A 156 -24.48 -24.36 -7.81
CA GLU A 156 -23.40 -25.06 -8.51
C GLU A 156 -22.11 -24.22 -8.64
N CYS A 157 -22.14 -22.95 -8.25
CA CYS A 157 -20.98 -22.07 -8.24
C CYS A 157 -20.28 -22.07 -6.87
N GLU A 158 -18.95 -22.17 -6.88
CA GLU A 158 -18.12 -22.06 -5.68
C GLU A 158 -18.15 -20.64 -5.10
N ILE A 159 -18.31 -19.62 -5.96
CA ILE A 159 -18.45 -18.22 -5.55
C ILE A 159 -19.85 -17.72 -5.94
N GLN A 160 -20.67 -17.42 -4.93
CA GLN A 160 -22.04 -16.91 -5.08
C GLN A 160 -22.13 -15.48 -4.52
N PRO A 161 -21.89 -14.45 -5.34
CA PRO A 161 -21.79 -13.07 -4.87
C PRO A 161 -23.14 -12.38 -4.70
N VAL A 162 -24.23 -13.01 -5.15
CA VAL A 162 -25.60 -12.48 -5.12
C VAL A 162 -26.60 -13.55 -4.71
N ALA A 163 -27.82 -13.14 -4.38
CA ALA A 163 -28.91 -14.06 -4.05
C ALA A 163 -29.36 -14.88 -5.28
N PRO A 164 -29.94 -16.09 -5.10
CA PRO A 164 -30.40 -16.92 -6.22
C PRO A 164 -31.47 -16.28 -7.12
N THR A 165 -32.15 -15.24 -6.62
CA THR A 165 -33.19 -14.47 -7.30
C THR A 165 -32.65 -13.31 -8.14
N ASP A 166 -31.34 -13.04 -8.10
CA ASP A 166 -30.71 -11.98 -8.88
C ASP A 166 -30.89 -12.21 -10.40
N THR A 167 -31.20 -11.15 -11.14
CA THR A 167 -31.44 -11.22 -12.59
C THR A 167 -30.26 -10.70 -13.42
N ILE A 168 -29.31 -10.01 -12.80
CA ILE A 168 -28.13 -9.46 -13.47
C ILE A 168 -27.06 -10.56 -13.63
N VAL A 169 -26.92 -11.43 -12.63
CA VAL A 169 -25.94 -12.52 -12.65
C VAL A 169 -26.59 -13.82 -13.13
N SER A 170 -26.09 -14.43 -14.20
CA SER A 170 -26.47 -15.78 -14.64
C SER A 170 -26.19 -16.88 -13.60
N ARG A 171 -26.89 -18.03 -13.70
CA ARG A 171 -26.73 -19.18 -12.78
C ARG A 171 -25.27 -19.63 -12.67
N VAL A 172 -24.62 -19.79 -13.80
CA VAL A 172 -23.17 -19.90 -13.94
C VAL A 172 -22.78 -18.77 -14.91
N HIS A 173 -22.02 -17.80 -14.42
CA HIS A 173 -21.78 -16.54 -15.13
C HIS A 173 -20.38 -16.51 -15.76
N ALA A 174 -19.38 -16.87 -14.96
CA ALA A 174 -17.99 -16.93 -15.39
C ALA A 174 -17.29 -18.13 -14.74
N GLU A 175 -16.17 -18.56 -15.31
CA GLU A 175 -15.27 -19.49 -14.66
C GLU A 175 -13.84 -18.98 -14.62
N LEU A 176 -13.12 -19.38 -13.57
CA LEU A 176 -11.69 -19.23 -13.42
C LEU A 176 -11.03 -20.59 -13.63
N THR A 177 -10.04 -20.63 -14.52
CA THR A 177 -9.21 -21.82 -14.80
C THR A 177 -7.74 -21.46 -14.85
N VAL A 178 -6.89 -22.48 -14.89
CA VAL A 178 -5.44 -22.29 -15.02
C VAL A 178 -5.11 -22.00 -16.48
N GLY A 179 -4.52 -20.84 -16.73
CA GLY A 179 -4.02 -20.44 -18.04
C GLY A 179 -2.70 -21.14 -18.40
N PRO A 180 -2.31 -21.12 -19.69
CA PRO A 180 -1.14 -21.83 -20.20
C PRO A 180 0.20 -21.36 -19.60
N THR A 181 0.25 -20.19 -18.97
CA THR A 181 1.44 -19.57 -18.36
C THR A 181 1.46 -19.62 -16.82
N SER A 182 0.75 -20.58 -16.22
CA SER A 182 0.69 -20.84 -14.76
C SER A 182 -0.09 -19.82 -13.90
N GLY A 183 -0.84 -18.88 -14.49
CA GLY A 183 -1.74 -17.94 -13.80
C GLY A 183 -3.22 -18.30 -13.96
N LEU A 184 -4.12 -17.69 -13.18
CA LEU A 184 -5.57 -17.86 -13.39
C LEU A 184 -6.04 -17.02 -14.57
N VAL A 185 -6.92 -17.57 -15.39
CA VAL A 185 -7.67 -16.88 -16.44
C VAL A 185 -9.15 -16.94 -16.13
N ILE A 186 -9.89 -15.89 -16.49
CA ILE A 186 -11.34 -15.82 -16.40
C ILE A 186 -11.96 -15.92 -17.79
N SER A 187 -13.02 -16.70 -17.89
CA SER A 187 -13.80 -16.87 -19.12
C SER A 187 -15.28 -16.60 -18.83
N ASP A 188 -15.92 -15.82 -19.69
CA ASP A 188 -17.37 -15.64 -19.67
C ASP A 188 -18.05 -16.92 -20.18
N LEU A 189 -19.04 -17.45 -19.43
CA LEU A 189 -19.73 -18.68 -19.79
C LEU A 189 -21.06 -18.39 -20.53
N SER A 190 -20.99 -17.53 -21.56
CA SER A 190 -22.17 -17.04 -22.29
C SER A 190 -23.20 -16.43 -21.35
N SER A 191 -22.72 -15.59 -20.43
CA SER A 191 -23.58 -14.93 -19.46
C SER A 191 -24.52 -13.95 -20.16
N THR A 192 -25.69 -13.71 -19.55
CA THR A 192 -26.73 -12.85 -20.13
C THR A 192 -26.27 -11.40 -20.27
N ASN A 193 -25.45 -10.93 -19.32
CA ASN A 193 -25.05 -9.52 -19.23
C ASN A 193 -23.54 -9.29 -19.39
N GLY A 194 -22.77 -10.34 -19.74
CA GLY A 194 -21.33 -10.30 -19.94
C GLY A 194 -20.52 -10.20 -18.64
N THR A 195 -19.33 -10.81 -18.66
CA THR A 195 -18.29 -10.64 -17.62
C THR A 195 -17.33 -9.54 -18.05
N PHE A 196 -16.90 -8.72 -17.10
CA PHE A 196 -15.92 -7.66 -17.35
C PHE A 196 -14.76 -7.75 -16.36
N VAL A 197 -13.54 -7.49 -16.84
CA VAL A 197 -12.32 -7.35 -16.01
C VAL A 197 -11.78 -5.96 -16.22
N ASN A 198 -11.66 -5.16 -15.16
CA ASN A 198 -11.19 -3.78 -15.22
C ASN A 198 -11.95 -2.94 -16.27
N ASP A 199 -13.28 -3.14 -16.31
CA ASP A 199 -14.23 -2.50 -17.22
C ASP A 199 -14.09 -2.91 -18.72
N GLU A 200 -13.18 -3.83 -19.05
CA GLU A 200 -13.06 -4.48 -20.35
C GLU A 200 -13.90 -5.77 -20.40
N ARG A 201 -14.66 -5.99 -21.50
CA ARG A 201 -15.53 -7.16 -21.62
C ARG A 201 -14.72 -8.40 -21.96
N VAL A 202 -14.93 -9.48 -21.20
CA VAL A 202 -14.29 -10.78 -21.42
C VAL A 202 -14.94 -11.44 -22.65
N THR A 203 -14.32 -11.33 -23.81
CA THR A 203 -14.73 -12.01 -25.06
C THR A 203 -13.98 -13.32 -25.29
N GLU A 204 -12.76 -13.41 -24.77
CA GLU A 204 -11.92 -14.61 -24.71
C GLU A 204 -11.39 -14.78 -23.28
N SER A 205 -10.70 -15.90 -22.99
CA SER A 205 -10.17 -16.12 -21.64
C SER A 205 -9.09 -15.09 -21.30
N MET A 206 -9.32 -14.26 -20.28
CA MET A 206 -8.41 -13.18 -19.88
C MET A 206 -7.63 -13.53 -18.62
N PRO A 207 -6.31 -13.27 -18.54
CA PRO A 207 -5.55 -13.48 -17.31
C PRO A 207 -6.01 -12.53 -16.21
N ILE A 208 -6.16 -13.04 -14.99
CA ILE A 208 -6.51 -12.26 -13.81
C ILE A 208 -5.29 -12.05 -12.89
N ARG A 209 -5.13 -10.82 -12.40
CA ARG A 209 -4.06 -10.36 -11.51
C ARG A 209 -4.63 -9.87 -10.19
N LEU A 210 -3.74 -9.77 -9.20
CA LEU A 210 -4.08 -9.20 -7.90
C LEU A 210 -4.51 -7.74 -8.08
N GLY A 211 -5.68 -7.37 -7.56
CA GLY A 211 -6.28 -6.05 -7.68
C GLY A 211 -7.26 -5.88 -8.84
N ASP A 212 -7.39 -6.88 -9.74
CA ASP A 212 -8.33 -6.80 -10.85
C ASP A 212 -9.79 -6.78 -10.36
N ARG A 213 -10.63 -6.01 -11.05
CA ARG A 213 -12.07 -5.90 -10.80
C ARG A 213 -12.85 -6.78 -11.77
N ILE A 214 -13.42 -7.88 -11.27
CA ILE A 214 -14.32 -8.77 -12.01
C ILE A 214 -15.76 -8.33 -11.77
N MET A 215 -16.43 -7.81 -12.79
CA MET A 215 -17.85 -7.46 -12.74
C MET A 215 -18.68 -8.52 -13.47
N LEU A 216 -19.69 -9.06 -12.78
CA LEU A 216 -20.60 -10.06 -13.33
C LEU A 216 -21.89 -9.38 -13.81
N GLY A 217 -21.98 -9.11 -15.11
CA GLY A 217 -23.05 -8.33 -15.71
C GLY A 217 -22.84 -6.83 -15.56
N ALA A 218 -23.13 -6.05 -16.61
CA ALA A 218 -23.08 -4.59 -16.53
C ALA A 218 -23.99 -4.07 -15.40
N GLY A 219 -23.40 -3.38 -14.42
CA GLY A 219 -24.11 -2.91 -13.22
C GLY A 219 -24.34 -3.98 -12.13
N GLY A 220 -23.77 -5.18 -12.29
CA GLY A 220 -23.81 -6.27 -11.33
C GLY A 220 -22.73 -6.21 -10.25
N PRO A 221 -22.58 -7.27 -9.44
CA PRO A 221 -21.59 -7.30 -8.36
C PRO A 221 -20.17 -7.21 -8.93
N VAL A 222 -19.36 -6.35 -8.31
CA VAL A 222 -17.93 -6.23 -8.58
C VAL A 222 -17.14 -6.99 -7.52
N LEU A 223 -16.27 -7.88 -7.97
CA LEU A 223 -15.39 -8.71 -7.16
C LEU A 223 -13.94 -8.30 -7.41
N ILE A 224 -13.23 -7.95 -6.35
CA ILE A 224 -11.82 -7.54 -6.42
C ILE A 224 -10.94 -8.74 -6.09
N VAL A 225 -9.94 -9.02 -6.90
CA VAL A 225 -8.98 -10.10 -6.64
C VAL A 225 -8.02 -9.69 -5.52
N GLU A 226 -8.20 -10.21 -4.30
CA GLU A 226 -7.35 -9.93 -3.14
C GLU A 226 -6.20 -10.94 -2.96
N GLY A 227 -6.32 -12.13 -3.57
CA GLY A 227 -5.35 -13.21 -3.40
C GLY A 227 -5.33 -14.17 -4.59
N LEU A 228 -4.13 -14.49 -5.07
CA LEU A 228 -3.85 -15.51 -6.09
C LEU A 228 -2.70 -16.40 -5.59
N GLY A 229 -2.83 -17.72 -5.66
CA GLY A 229 -1.77 -18.62 -5.21
C GLY A 229 -1.81 -20.00 -5.86
N THR A 230 -0.62 -20.58 -6.07
CA THR A 230 -0.43 -22.02 -6.31
C THR A 230 -0.41 -22.72 -4.95
N ALA A 231 -1.19 -23.80 -4.79
CA ALA A 231 -1.16 -24.55 -3.55
C ALA A 231 0.23 -25.19 -3.36
N PRO A 232 0.86 -25.13 -2.17
CA PRO A 232 1.93 -26.07 -1.84
C PRO A 232 1.36 -27.49 -1.92
N THR A 233 2.14 -28.44 -2.43
CA THR A 233 1.84 -29.87 -2.35
C THR A 233 1.81 -30.27 -0.87
N LEU A 234 0.62 -30.28 -0.28
CA LEU A 234 0.38 -30.99 0.96
C LEU A 234 0.36 -32.50 0.63
N PRO A 235 0.97 -33.36 1.46
CA PRO A 235 0.84 -34.81 1.32
C PRO A 235 -0.63 -35.16 1.21
N ALA A 236 -0.97 -36.06 0.29
CA ALA A 236 -2.32 -36.56 0.09
C ALA A 236 -2.98 -36.79 1.45
N ALA A 237 -4.07 -36.05 1.70
CA ALA A 237 -4.86 -36.20 2.90
C ALA A 237 -5.15 -37.69 3.06
N ARG A 238 -4.60 -38.31 4.12
CA ARG A 238 -5.11 -39.59 4.58
C ARG A 238 -6.61 -39.40 4.69
N ARG A 239 -7.36 -40.14 3.86
CA ARG A 239 -8.81 -40.29 3.99
C ARG A 239 -9.07 -40.74 5.42
N GLN A 240 -9.35 -39.78 6.29
CA GLN A 240 -10.06 -40.09 7.52
C GLN A 240 -11.45 -40.49 7.07
N ALA A 241 -11.81 -41.73 7.39
CA ALA A 241 -13.13 -42.29 7.12
C ALA A 241 -14.22 -41.31 7.59
N PRO A 242 -15.35 -41.23 6.88
CA PRO A 242 -16.45 -40.38 7.30
C PRO A 242 -16.87 -40.81 8.70
N VAL A 243 -16.64 -39.95 9.69
CA VAL A 243 -17.23 -40.12 11.02
C VAL A 243 -18.73 -39.96 10.80
N GLY A 244 -19.41 -41.09 10.63
CA GLY A 244 -20.82 -41.13 10.31
C GLY A 244 -21.61 -40.31 11.33
N GLN A 245 -22.61 -39.57 10.85
CA GLN A 245 -23.63 -38.89 11.68
C GLN A 245 -24.27 -39.81 12.74
N LYS A 246 -24.06 -41.13 12.66
CA LYS A 246 -24.43 -42.12 13.68
C LYS A 246 -23.60 -42.03 14.98
N THR A 247 -22.36 -41.52 14.97
CA THR A 247 -21.51 -41.49 16.17
C THR A 247 -21.81 -40.28 17.06
N LEU A 248 -22.11 -39.11 16.49
CA LEU A 248 -22.50 -37.92 17.26
C LEU A 248 -23.90 -38.08 17.88
N ARG A 249 -24.83 -38.71 17.14
CA ARG A 249 -26.14 -39.10 17.70
C ARG A 249 -25.99 -40.11 18.82
N ARG A 250 -25.10 -41.10 18.70
CA ARG A 250 -24.85 -42.08 19.76
C ARG A 250 -24.23 -41.43 21.01
N MET A 251 -23.25 -40.54 20.86
CA MET A 251 -22.67 -39.80 22.00
C MET A 251 -23.67 -38.87 22.69
N ILE A 252 -24.55 -38.20 21.94
CA ILE A 252 -25.64 -37.38 22.52
C ILE A 252 -26.69 -38.27 23.19
N THR A 253 -26.99 -39.44 22.63
CA THR A 253 -27.94 -40.40 23.22
C THR A 253 -27.37 -41.02 24.49
N ASP A 254 -26.08 -41.33 24.52
CA ASP A 254 -25.37 -41.87 25.68
C ASP A 254 -25.20 -40.80 26.78
N ALA A 255 -24.96 -39.53 26.42
CA ALA A 255 -24.94 -38.41 27.36
C ALA A 255 -26.33 -38.10 27.96
N ILE A 256 -27.40 -38.22 27.15
CA ILE A 256 -28.78 -38.07 27.63
C ILE A 256 -29.22 -39.28 28.47
N ALA A 257 -28.71 -40.47 28.18
CA ALA A 257 -28.94 -41.67 28.98
C ALA A 257 -28.22 -41.60 30.34
N GLN A 258 -26.97 -41.10 30.38
CA GLN A 258 -26.24 -40.81 31.63
C GLN A 258 -26.95 -39.74 32.47
N ALA A 259 -27.41 -38.65 31.85
CA ALA A 259 -28.18 -37.61 32.54
C ALA A 259 -29.58 -38.08 33.03
N ARG A 260 -30.11 -39.18 32.46
CA ARG A 260 -31.36 -39.82 32.89
C ARG A 260 -31.15 -40.81 34.03
N GLU A 261 -30.03 -41.53 34.06
CA GLU A 261 -29.66 -42.40 35.20
C GLU A 261 -29.28 -41.57 36.45
N GLU A 262 -28.58 -40.44 36.28
CA GLU A 262 -28.34 -39.49 37.39
C GLU A 262 -29.65 -38.88 37.95
N ARG A 263 -30.72 -38.81 37.14
CA ARG A 263 -32.06 -38.41 37.57
C ARG A 263 -32.85 -39.53 38.26
N LYS A 264 -32.55 -40.81 38.02
CA LYS A 264 -33.12 -41.95 38.76
C LYS A 264 -32.49 -42.11 40.15
N GLN A 265 -31.29 -41.56 40.38
CA GLN A 265 -30.66 -41.47 41.70
C GLN A 265 -31.02 -40.19 42.49
N GLY A 266 -32.10 -39.49 42.11
CA GLY A 266 -32.79 -38.57 43.02
C GLY A 266 -32.11 -37.23 43.31
N ARG A 267 -31.26 -36.69 42.42
CA ARG A 267 -30.79 -35.28 42.56
C ARG A 267 -31.24 -34.42 41.39
N ARG A 268 -32.15 -33.47 41.67
CA ARG A 268 -32.62 -32.43 40.75
C ARG A 268 -32.43 -31.04 41.39
N GLY A 269 -31.84 -30.14 40.61
CA GLY A 269 -32.31 -28.75 40.48
C GLY A 269 -31.81 -27.71 41.49
N SER A 270 -30.78 -26.97 41.08
CA SER A 270 -30.52 -25.51 41.20
C SER A 270 -30.92 -24.66 42.43
N THR A 271 -31.35 -25.23 43.56
CA THR A 271 -31.64 -24.46 44.80
C THR A 271 -30.95 -25.01 46.06
N GLY A 272 -30.02 -25.96 45.90
CA GLY A 272 -29.18 -26.48 47.00
C GLY A 272 -27.82 -25.80 47.16
N PHE A 273 -27.28 -25.19 46.10
CA PHE A 273 -25.96 -24.56 46.14
C PHE A 273 -25.99 -23.24 46.94
N LEU A 274 -27.02 -22.42 46.73
CA LEU A 274 -27.17 -21.12 47.42
C LEU A 274 -27.58 -21.26 48.90
N ARG A 275 -28.13 -22.41 49.32
CA ARG A 275 -28.45 -22.68 50.73
C ARG A 275 -27.31 -23.34 51.50
N ALA A 276 -26.40 -24.05 50.84
CA ALA A 276 -25.18 -24.57 51.46
C ALA A 276 -24.11 -23.48 51.68
N VAL A 277 -24.08 -22.44 50.83
CA VAL A 277 -23.17 -21.29 51.00
C VAL A 277 -23.63 -20.34 52.11
N ALA A 278 -24.94 -20.27 52.39
CA ALA A 278 -25.50 -19.38 53.41
C ALA A 278 -25.43 -19.94 54.85
N ALA A 279 -25.19 -21.24 55.03
CA ALA A 279 -25.21 -21.88 56.36
C ALA A 279 -23.82 -22.03 57.02
N GLU A 280 -22.72 -21.87 56.27
CA GLU A 280 -21.35 -22.09 56.78
C GLU A 280 -20.57 -20.78 57.04
N VAL A 281 -21.25 -19.63 57.07
CA VAL A 281 -20.65 -18.32 57.40
C VAL A 281 -20.88 -17.93 58.88
N GLY A 282 -21.56 -18.78 59.65
CA GLY A 282 -21.73 -18.59 61.09
C GLY A 282 -20.69 -19.36 61.89
N LYS A 283 -19.62 -18.66 62.33
CA LYS A 283 -18.61 -19.03 63.36
C LYS A 283 -17.22 -19.44 62.82
N ASP A 284 -16.43 -18.45 62.40
CA ASP A 284 -15.11 -18.19 63.00
C ASP A 284 -14.51 -16.90 62.42
N GLN A 285 -14.82 -15.80 63.10
CA GLN A 285 -14.42 -14.44 62.76
C GLN A 285 -12.99 -14.15 63.23
N GLY A 286 -12.17 -13.60 62.33
CA GLY A 286 -10.97 -12.81 62.70
C GLY A 286 -9.67 -13.18 61.98
N ARG A 287 -9.39 -14.48 61.75
CA ARG A 287 -8.06 -14.91 61.28
C ARG A 287 -7.97 -15.14 59.76
N ARG A 288 -9.04 -15.63 59.13
CA ARG A 288 -9.06 -15.95 57.68
C ARG A 288 -9.24 -14.73 56.78
N LEU A 289 -9.96 -13.69 57.23
CA LEU A 289 -10.11 -12.45 56.46
C LEU A 289 -8.78 -11.68 56.36
N ARG A 290 -7.96 -11.71 57.41
CA ARG A 290 -6.62 -11.10 57.41
C ARG A 290 -5.65 -11.81 56.46
N TRP A 291 -5.72 -13.14 56.36
CA TRP A 291 -4.92 -13.88 55.39
C TRP A 291 -5.36 -13.62 53.95
N LEU A 292 -6.68 -13.48 53.72
CA LEU A 292 -7.21 -13.17 52.38
C LEU A 292 -6.83 -11.75 51.92
N THR A 293 -6.87 -10.77 52.82
CA THR A 293 -6.46 -9.39 52.49
C THR A 293 -4.95 -9.28 52.27
N VAL A 294 -4.13 -9.99 53.05
CA VAL A 294 -2.68 -10.06 52.82
C VAL A 294 -2.37 -10.78 51.50
N PHE A 295 -3.07 -11.86 51.18
CA PHE A 295 -2.90 -12.58 49.91
C PHE A 295 -3.31 -11.72 48.71
N LEU A 296 -4.42 -11.00 48.79
CA LEU A 296 -4.85 -10.07 47.74
C LEU A 296 -3.89 -8.87 47.61
N ALA A 297 -3.33 -8.37 48.70
CA ALA A 297 -2.31 -7.32 48.67
C ALA A 297 -0.99 -7.79 48.04
N ILE A 298 -0.55 -9.02 48.35
CA ILE A 298 0.63 -9.63 47.73
C ILE A 298 0.39 -9.91 46.24
N LEU A 299 -0.79 -10.40 45.87
CA LEU A 299 -1.15 -10.62 44.47
C LEU A 299 -1.23 -9.30 43.68
N ALA A 300 -1.77 -8.23 44.30
CA ALA A 300 -1.77 -6.89 43.71
C ALA A 300 -0.35 -6.32 43.60
N LEU A 301 0.55 -6.58 44.56
CA LEU A 301 1.96 -6.20 44.49
C LEU A 301 2.74 -7.00 43.45
N LEU A 302 2.43 -8.29 43.25
CA LEU A 302 3.06 -9.15 42.24
C LEU A 302 2.56 -8.80 40.82
N LEU A 303 1.26 -8.52 40.66
CA LEU A 303 0.71 -8.06 39.39
C LEU A 303 1.14 -6.62 39.09
N GLY A 304 1.14 -5.73 40.09
CA GLY A 304 1.64 -4.37 39.96
C GLY A 304 3.15 -4.34 39.69
N GLY A 305 3.93 -5.18 40.36
CA GLY A 305 5.36 -5.37 40.12
C GLY A 305 5.67 -6.05 38.78
N GLY A 306 4.81 -6.95 38.31
CA GLY A 306 4.91 -7.56 36.98
C GLY A 306 4.59 -6.57 35.86
N VAL A 307 3.52 -5.77 36.01
CA VAL A 307 3.18 -4.68 35.08
C VAL A 307 4.23 -3.57 35.12
N TYR A 308 4.71 -3.19 36.31
CA TYR A 308 5.80 -2.23 36.47
C TYR A 308 7.12 -2.77 35.94
N GLY A 309 7.41 -4.07 36.11
CA GLY A 309 8.60 -4.73 35.58
C GLY A 309 8.59 -4.83 34.06
N VAL A 310 7.44 -5.15 33.45
CA VAL A 310 7.25 -5.13 31.99
C VAL A 310 7.28 -3.71 31.44
N TYR A 311 6.65 -2.75 32.13
CA TYR A 311 6.75 -1.33 31.80
C TYR A 311 8.19 -0.82 31.95
N TRP A 312 8.91 -1.23 32.99
CA TRP A 312 10.30 -0.85 33.24
C TRP A 312 11.22 -1.45 32.18
N LEU A 313 11.05 -2.72 31.82
CA LEU A 313 11.82 -3.42 30.78
C LEU A 313 11.57 -2.82 29.40
N LEU A 314 10.29 -2.62 29.02
CA LEU A 314 9.91 -1.92 27.78
C LEU A 314 10.40 -0.47 27.77
N SER A 315 10.35 0.23 28.91
CA SER A 315 10.85 1.60 29.02
C SER A 315 12.38 1.68 29.08
N SER A 316 13.08 0.62 29.48
CA SER A 316 14.54 0.59 29.55
C SER A 316 15.15 0.37 28.17
N GLU A 317 14.53 -0.45 27.32
CA GLU A 317 14.91 -0.57 25.91
C GLU A 317 14.61 0.72 25.14
N VAL A 318 13.44 1.34 25.35
CA VAL A 318 13.09 2.64 24.76
C VAL A 318 14.03 3.75 25.22
N ARG A 319 14.43 3.77 26.51
CA ARG A 319 15.39 4.76 27.04
C ARG A 319 16.80 4.58 26.49
N GLN A 320 17.26 3.34 26.27
CA GLN A 320 18.58 3.09 25.66
C GLN A 320 18.60 3.48 24.17
N THR A 321 17.51 3.26 23.42
CA THR A 321 17.38 3.75 22.03
C THR A 321 17.20 5.26 21.96
N ASP A 322 16.49 5.89 22.89
CA ASP A 322 16.30 7.34 22.93
C ASP A 322 17.58 8.08 23.36
N GLN A 323 18.40 7.48 24.25
CA GLN A 323 19.76 7.98 24.53
C GLN A 323 20.65 7.86 23.29
N ALA A 324 20.65 6.73 22.58
CA ALA A 324 21.40 6.55 21.34
C ALA A 324 20.95 7.51 20.21
N ARG A 325 19.67 7.93 20.23
CA ARG A 325 19.09 8.86 19.26
C ARG A 325 19.47 10.32 19.48
N ARG A 326 19.46 10.78 20.74
CA ARG A 326 19.93 12.13 21.12
C ARG A 326 21.44 12.28 20.94
N THR A 327 22.20 11.19 21.07
CA THR A 327 23.65 11.20 20.88
C THR A 327 24.10 11.44 19.44
N GLY A 328 23.27 11.26 18.41
CA GLY A 328 23.69 11.45 17.01
C GLY A 328 24.03 12.90 16.68
N GLU A 329 23.11 13.84 16.96
CA GLU A 329 23.38 15.27 16.79
C GLU A 329 24.40 15.78 17.80
N ASP A 330 24.30 15.35 19.07
CA ASP A 330 25.22 15.79 20.12
C ASP A 330 26.65 15.30 19.84
N SER A 331 26.81 14.10 19.26
CA SER A 331 28.09 13.57 18.79
C SER A 331 28.60 14.32 17.57
N ALA A 332 27.76 14.61 16.57
CA ALA A 332 28.18 15.36 15.38
C ALA A 332 28.62 16.79 15.75
N ARG A 333 27.89 17.43 16.69
CA ARG A 333 28.25 18.73 17.26
C ARG A 333 29.53 18.63 18.08
N ALA A 334 29.66 17.62 18.94
CA ALA A 334 30.87 17.41 19.74
C ALA A 334 32.11 17.13 18.87
N GLU A 335 31.96 16.40 17.75
CA GLU A 335 33.02 16.16 16.76
C GLU A 335 33.43 17.47 16.09
N THR A 336 32.46 18.28 15.67
CA THR A 336 32.71 19.61 15.07
C THR A 336 33.46 20.52 16.04
N GLU A 337 33.02 20.59 17.30
CA GLU A 337 33.67 21.38 18.35
C GLU A 337 35.05 20.83 18.74
N ARG A 338 35.22 19.51 18.68
CA ARG A 338 36.52 18.86 18.89
C ARG A 338 37.50 19.23 17.79
N LEU A 339 37.13 19.05 16.52
CA LEU A 339 37.96 19.37 15.37
C LEU A 339 38.30 20.87 15.31
N ARG A 340 37.35 21.73 15.69
CA ARG A 340 37.57 23.16 15.81
C ARG A 340 38.66 23.49 16.84
N ARG A 341 38.57 22.90 18.03
CA ARG A 341 39.59 23.06 19.09
C ARG A 341 40.94 22.49 18.69
N GLU A 342 40.97 21.33 18.05
CA GLU A 342 42.21 20.71 17.54
C GLU A 342 42.87 21.59 16.46
N LEU A 343 42.09 22.18 15.55
CA LEU A 343 42.58 23.12 14.53
C LEU A 343 43.11 24.41 15.15
N GLU A 344 42.42 24.99 16.13
CA GLU A 344 42.88 26.18 16.87
C GLU A 344 44.19 25.89 17.62
N ALA A 345 44.28 24.75 18.30
CA ALA A 345 45.49 24.32 18.99
C ALA A 345 46.66 24.07 18.03
N ALA A 346 46.42 23.41 16.88
CA ALA A 346 47.44 23.17 15.86
C ALA A 346 47.99 24.48 15.27
N ARG A 347 47.12 25.47 15.04
CA ARG A 347 47.52 26.81 14.59
C ARG A 347 48.34 27.54 15.65
N ALA A 348 47.92 27.49 16.92
CA ALA A 348 48.62 28.12 18.03
C ALA A 348 50.01 27.50 18.28
N ALA A 349 50.16 26.19 18.06
CA ALA A 349 51.41 25.46 18.20
C ALA A 349 52.34 25.54 16.97
N ALA A 350 51.99 26.34 15.95
CA ALA A 350 52.72 26.43 14.69
C ALA A 350 53.00 25.05 14.05
N ALA A 351 52.00 24.15 14.08
CA ALA A 351 52.11 22.81 13.54
C ALA A 351 52.35 22.82 12.01
N PRO A 352 52.87 21.72 11.43
CA PRO A 352 53.11 21.62 9.98
C PRO A 352 51.85 21.93 9.15
N ALA A 353 52.03 22.66 8.03
CA ALA A 353 50.93 23.11 7.18
C ALA A 353 50.00 21.98 6.71
N ALA A 354 50.55 20.79 6.44
CA ALA A 354 49.77 19.62 6.04
C ALA A 354 48.76 19.15 7.11
N LEU A 355 49.13 19.22 8.40
CA LEU A 355 48.24 18.86 9.50
C LEU A 355 47.11 19.88 9.66
N VAL A 356 47.45 21.18 9.59
CA VAL A 356 46.47 22.27 9.67
C VAL A 356 45.46 22.18 8.53
N GLU A 357 45.92 21.89 7.31
CA GLU A 357 45.03 21.72 6.15
C GLU A 357 44.16 20.47 6.29
N SER A 358 44.71 19.34 6.74
CA SER A 358 43.92 18.12 7.00
C SER A 358 42.82 18.36 8.04
N LEU A 359 43.14 19.01 9.16
CA LEU A 359 42.16 19.33 10.21
C LEU A 359 41.09 20.31 9.70
N ARG A 360 41.47 21.27 8.85
CA ARG A 360 40.54 22.18 8.20
C ARG A 360 39.56 21.41 7.31
N THR A 361 40.04 20.54 6.43
CA THR A 361 39.18 19.73 5.56
C THR A 361 38.25 18.82 6.37
N GLN A 362 38.75 18.21 7.45
CA GLN A 362 37.93 17.40 8.36
C GLN A 362 36.84 18.23 9.04
N LEU A 363 37.17 19.44 9.51
CA LEU A 363 36.21 20.35 10.12
C LEU A 363 35.14 20.79 9.12
N GLU A 364 35.53 21.19 7.91
CA GLU A 364 34.61 21.57 6.84
C GLU A 364 33.65 20.40 6.50
N SER A 365 34.16 19.17 6.41
CA SER A 365 33.34 17.96 6.22
C SER A 365 32.41 17.68 7.41
N ALA A 366 32.87 17.83 8.65
CA ALA A 366 32.05 17.64 9.85
C ALA A 366 30.94 18.71 9.96
N GLN A 367 31.24 19.95 9.60
CA GLN A 367 30.26 21.05 9.55
C GLN A 367 29.20 20.82 8.48
N ALA A 368 29.60 20.39 7.28
CA ALA A 368 28.67 20.03 6.20
C ALA A 368 27.72 18.90 6.64
N ARG A 369 28.26 17.80 7.21
CA ARG A 369 27.47 16.68 7.75
C ARG A 369 26.47 17.14 8.83
N THR A 370 26.90 18.01 9.73
CA THR A 370 26.02 18.54 10.80
C THR A 370 24.90 19.42 10.22
N ALA A 371 25.20 20.25 9.22
CA ALA A 371 24.20 21.07 8.55
C ALA A 371 23.16 20.22 7.78
N GLU A 372 23.62 19.17 7.09
CA GLU A 372 22.76 18.22 6.38
C GLU A 372 21.82 17.48 7.34
N LEU A 373 22.33 16.98 8.46
CA LEU A 373 21.52 16.33 9.49
C LEU A 373 20.45 17.28 10.05
N ARG A 374 20.77 18.55 10.30
CA ARG A 374 19.78 19.54 10.76
C ARG A 374 18.71 19.81 9.71
N ALA A 375 19.11 20.04 8.46
CA ALA A 375 18.19 20.26 7.36
C ALA A 375 17.28 19.04 7.10
N ALA A 376 17.78 17.83 7.34
CA ALA A 376 16.99 16.61 7.29
C ALA A 376 15.91 16.56 8.38
N LEU A 377 16.29 16.86 9.61
CA LEU A 377 15.38 16.89 10.75
C LEU A 377 14.29 17.95 10.53
N GLU A 378 14.66 19.15 10.12
CA GLU A 378 13.71 20.23 9.83
C GLU A 378 12.72 19.82 8.74
N ARG A 379 13.18 19.20 7.63
CA ARG A 379 12.29 18.68 6.58
C ARG A 379 11.33 17.62 7.13
N ALA A 380 11.82 16.67 7.92
CA ALA A 380 11.00 15.62 8.50
C ALA A 380 9.96 16.19 9.49
N GLN A 381 10.34 17.18 10.31
CA GLN A 381 9.43 17.88 11.22
C GLN A 381 8.36 18.68 10.46
N VAL A 382 8.73 19.38 9.39
CA VAL A 382 7.79 20.10 8.54
C VAL A 382 6.80 19.14 7.86
N ALA A 383 7.30 18.03 7.30
CA ALA A 383 6.44 17.01 6.70
C ALA A 383 5.46 16.40 7.72
N LEU A 384 5.96 16.04 8.91
CA LEU A 384 5.16 15.47 9.98
C LEU A 384 4.10 16.46 10.50
N SER A 385 4.48 17.72 10.73
CA SER A 385 3.56 18.74 11.23
C SER A 385 2.45 19.05 10.22
N SER A 386 2.79 19.17 8.93
CA SER A 386 1.80 19.32 7.84
C SER A 386 0.84 18.13 7.80
N GLN A 387 1.36 16.90 7.90
CA GLN A 387 0.54 15.70 7.89
C GLN A 387 -0.39 15.61 9.11
N LEU A 388 0.12 15.94 10.30
CA LEU A 388 -0.67 15.98 11.53
C LEU A 388 -1.75 17.04 11.48
N GLN A 389 -1.46 18.22 10.92
CA GLN A 389 -2.44 19.28 10.72
C GLN A 389 -3.55 18.84 9.75
N ALA A 390 -3.19 18.25 8.61
CA ALA A 390 -4.17 17.70 7.66
C ALA A 390 -5.00 16.55 8.28
N GLY A 391 -4.40 15.76 9.17
CA GLY A 391 -5.11 14.74 9.94
C GLY A 391 -6.08 15.33 10.97
N GLU A 392 -5.67 16.37 11.69
CA GLU A 392 -6.49 17.10 12.66
C GLU A 392 -7.70 17.75 12.00
N GLN A 393 -7.53 18.35 10.82
CA GLN A 393 -8.65 18.90 10.05
C GLN A 393 -9.67 17.83 9.65
N ARG A 394 -9.19 16.65 9.21
CA ARG A 394 -10.06 15.49 8.95
C ARG A 394 -10.78 15.00 10.21
N ARG A 395 -10.11 15.05 11.35
CA ARG A 395 -10.66 14.68 12.67
C ARG A 395 -11.79 15.61 13.06
N ILE A 396 -11.59 16.92 12.93
CA ILE A 396 -12.60 17.95 13.19
C ILE A 396 -13.81 17.78 12.25
N ALA A 397 -13.56 17.59 10.95
CA ALA A 397 -14.62 17.36 9.97
C ALA A 397 -15.44 16.09 10.28
N ALA A 398 -14.77 14.99 10.63
CA ALA A 398 -15.44 13.74 11.02
C ALA A 398 -16.26 13.90 12.30
N GLN A 399 -15.79 14.67 13.28
CA GLN A 399 -16.58 14.98 14.48
C GLN A 399 -17.83 15.80 14.17
N GLY A 400 -17.72 16.78 13.26
CA GLY A 400 -18.87 17.54 12.77
C GLY A 400 -19.91 16.64 12.09
N GLU A 401 -19.46 15.68 11.29
CA GLU A 401 -20.34 14.71 10.63
C GLU A 401 -21.04 13.76 11.61
N VAL A 402 -20.33 13.27 12.63
CA VAL A 402 -20.95 12.49 13.71
C VAL A 402 -22.05 13.29 14.40
N GLN A 403 -21.80 14.58 14.68
CA GLN A 403 -22.79 15.43 15.32
C GLN A 403 -24.01 15.65 14.40
N ARG A 404 -23.80 15.91 13.11
CA ARG A 404 -24.87 16.05 12.12
C ARG A 404 -25.75 14.80 12.07
N LEU A 405 -25.15 13.61 11.99
CA LEU A 405 -25.88 12.33 11.95
C LEU A 405 -26.65 12.05 13.24
N ARG A 406 -26.11 12.43 14.40
CA ARG A 406 -26.80 12.32 15.70
C ARG A 406 -28.03 13.24 15.76
N ASP A 407 -27.90 14.47 15.26
CA ASP A 407 -29.01 15.43 15.21
C ASP A 407 -30.11 14.95 14.26
N GLU A 408 -29.73 14.38 13.10
CA GLU A 408 -30.65 13.75 12.15
C GLU A 408 -31.38 12.54 12.75
N LEU A 409 -30.67 11.68 13.46
CA LEU A 409 -31.26 10.55 14.18
C LEU A 409 -32.26 11.03 15.24
N ALA A 410 -31.91 12.04 16.05
CA ALA A 410 -32.80 12.61 17.06
C ALA A 410 -34.03 13.31 16.46
N ALA A 411 -33.89 13.94 15.28
CA ALA A 411 -35.01 14.49 14.54
C ALA A 411 -35.91 13.42 13.93
N ALA A 412 -35.32 12.34 13.39
CA ALA A 412 -36.03 11.18 12.87
C ALA A 412 -36.85 10.52 13.98
N GLU A 413 -36.27 10.22 15.14
CA GLU A 413 -36.98 9.58 16.27
C GLU A 413 -38.20 10.39 16.75
N ARG A 414 -38.20 11.71 16.59
CA ARG A 414 -39.33 12.60 16.94
C ARG A 414 -40.46 12.64 15.89
N ARG A 415 -40.17 12.36 14.61
CA ARG A 415 -41.13 12.52 13.49
C ARG A 415 -41.88 11.24 13.12
N ALA A 416 -41.71 10.15 13.87
CA ALA A 416 -42.29 8.82 13.60
C ALA A 416 -42.09 8.27 12.15
N PRO A 417 -40.85 8.27 11.60
CA PRO A 417 -40.53 7.64 10.32
C PRO A 417 -40.53 6.11 10.45
N SER A 418 -40.36 5.41 9.32
CA SER A 418 -40.23 3.95 9.33
C SER A 418 -39.05 3.48 10.21
N GLN A 419 -39.24 2.36 10.92
CA GLN A 419 -38.21 1.80 11.79
C GLN A 419 -36.90 1.50 11.05
N ALA A 420 -37.00 1.12 9.77
CA ALA A 420 -35.85 0.86 8.91
C ALA A 420 -34.95 2.10 8.72
N MET A 421 -35.54 3.31 8.67
CA MET A 421 -34.78 4.56 8.55
C MET A 421 -34.01 4.87 9.84
N ILE A 422 -34.67 4.72 11.00
CA ILE A 422 -34.03 4.92 12.32
C ILE A 422 -32.86 3.95 12.48
N ASP A 423 -33.05 2.67 12.14
CA ASP A 423 -31.99 1.68 12.20
C ASP A 423 -30.84 1.98 11.24
N SER A 424 -31.14 2.53 10.05
CA SER A 424 -30.12 2.97 9.09
C SER A 424 -29.30 4.14 9.64
N LEU A 425 -29.94 5.15 10.21
CA LEU A 425 -29.27 6.30 10.83
C LEU A 425 -28.44 5.89 12.05
N ARG A 426 -28.94 4.97 12.89
CA ARG A 426 -28.17 4.39 14.00
C ARG A 426 -26.90 3.72 13.51
N ARG A 427 -26.98 2.90 12.46
CA ARG A 427 -25.80 2.27 11.83
C ARG A 427 -24.83 3.31 11.27
N ALA A 428 -25.34 4.35 10.62
CA ALA A 428 -24.51 5.44 10.09
C ALA A 428 -23.77 6.20 11.20
N VAL A 429 -24.46 6.54 12.29
CA VAL A 429 -23.85 7.17 13.48
C VAL A 429 -22.76 6.27 14.06
N SER A 430 -23.05 5.00 14.33
CA SER A 430 -22.05 4.06 14.88
C SER A 430 -20.84 3.89 13.96
N ALA A 431 -21.04 3.83 12.64
CA ALA A 431 -19.94 3.74 11.68
C ALA A 431 -19.08 5.03 11.65
N ALA A 432 -19.73 6.20 11.69
CA ALA A 432 -19.04 7.48 11.76
C ALA A 432 -18.23 7.62 13.07
N GLU A 433 -18.82 7.24 14.20
CA GLU A 433 -18.14 7.23 15.51
C GLU A 433 -16.91 6.33 15.53
N GLN A 434 -17.03 5.10 14.99
CA GLN A 434 -15.90 4.18 14.86
C GLN A 434 -14.78 4.76 13.98
N THR A 435 -15.15 5.43 12.89
CA THR A 435 -14.19 6.09 11.99
C THR A 435 -13.45 7.21 12.71
N THR A 436 -14.16 8.07 13.46
CA THR A 436 -13.55 9.15 14.25
C THR A 436 -12.63 8.60 15.34
N GLN A 437 -13.05 7.57 16.09
CA GLN A 437 -12.22 6.92 17.12
C GLN A 437 -10.94 6.31 16.52
N GLY A 438 -11.03 5.70 15.34
CA GLY A 438 -9.88 5.18 14.62
C GLY A 438 -8.89 6.28 14.23
N LEU A 439 -9.39 7.41 13.71
CA LEU A 439 -8.57 8.56 13.35
C LEU A 439 -7.90 9.20 14.59
N ASP A 440 -8.61 9.32 15.71
CA ASP A 440 -8.07 9.80 16.98
C ASP A 440 -6.95 8.90 17.51
N ALA A 441 -7.14 7.57 17.46
CA ALA A 441 -6.12 6.60 17.86
C ALA A 441 -4.87 6.70 16.96
N LYS A 442 -5.06 6.81 15.64
CA LYS A 442 -3.98 7.00 14.66
C LYS A 442 -3.16 8.26 14.96
N LEU A 443 -3.81 9.40 15.13
CA LEU A 443 -3.11 10.67 15.38
C LEU A 443 -2.33 10.64 16.70
N ARG A 444 -2.89 10.03 17.75
CA ARG A 444 -2.19 9.84 19.02
C ARG A 444 -0.96 8.95 18.86
N ALA A 445 -1.07 7.82 18.16
CA ALA A 445 0.04 6.91 17.93
C ALA A 445 1.19 7.59 17.18
N ILE A 446 0.88 8.37 16.13
CA ILE A 446 1.87 9.12 15.36
C ILE A 446 2.55 10.19 16.23
N ARG A 447 1.79 10.97 17.00
CA ARG A 447 2.34 12.02 17.89
C ARG A 447 3.23 11.48 19.01
N ALA A 448 3.00 10.23 19.44
CA ALA A 448 3.77 9.59 20.49
C ALA A 448 5.15 9.08 20.03
N THR A 449 5.44 9.16 18.72
CA THR A 449 6.66 8.59 18.13
C THR A 449 7.52 9.68 17.48
N ASP A 450 8.82 9.68 17.75
CA ASP A 450 9.77 10.62 17.14
C ASP A 450 10.23 10.14 15.76
N PHE A 451 9.30 10.17 14.80
CA PHE A 451 9.61 9.79 13.41
C PHE A 451 10.60 10.75 12.75
N ALA A 452 10.65 12.00 13.19
CA ALA A 452 11.57 13.00 12.63
C ALA A 452 13.03 12.59 12.87
N THR A 453 13.35 12.11 14.08
CA THR A 453 14.68 11.58 14.38
C THR A 453 14.98 10.27 13.62
N ILE A 454 14.00 9.37 13.48
CA ILE A 454 14.17 8.15 12.66
C ILE A 454 14.53 8.53 11.22
N ALA A 455 13.83 9.50 10.65
CA ALA A 455 14.11 10.00 9.30
C ALA A 455 15.50 10.61 9.18
N GLN A 456 15.86 11.50 10.11
CA GLN A 456 17.18 12.12 10.13
C GLN A 456 18.32 11.10 10.13
N GLN A 457 18.22 10.05 10.96
CA GLN A 457 19.27 9.05 11.11
C GLN A 457 19.33 8.06 9.95
N SER A 458 18.20 7.81 9.31
CA SER A 458 18.07 6.75 8.31
C SER A 458 18.21 7.25 6.87
N GLN A 459 17.91 8.53 6.61
CA GLN A 459 17.82 9.05 5.25
C GLN A 459 19.11 8.92 4.44
N GLY A 460 20.29 9.02 5.07
CA GLY A 460 21.58 8.90 4.38
C GLY A 460 21.84 7.52 3.78
N ALA A 461 21.09 6.50 4.22
CA ALA A 461 21.11 5.15 3.66
C ALA A 461 20.07 4.93 2.56
N VAL A 462 19.21 5.92 2.29
CA VAL A 462 18.14 5.84 1.29
C VAL A 462 18.59 6.55 0.02
N GLY A 463 18.30 5.95 -1.14
CA GLY A 463 18.73 6.47 -2.44
C GLY A 463 17.61 6.45 -3.47
N LEU A 464 17.62 7.45 -4.36
CA LEU A 464 16.80 7.51 -5.55
C LEU A 464 17.41 6.58 -6.60
N ILE A 465 16.63 5.60 -7.04
CA ILE A 465 17.03 4.68 -8.10
C ILE A 465 16.43 5.19 -9.40
N THR A 466 17.28 5.41 -10.41
CA THR A 466 16.86 5.69 -11.79
C THR A 466 17.30 4.54 -12.68
N VAL A 467 16.35 4.00 -13.44
CA VAL A 467 16.55 2.83 -14.31
C VAL A 467 16.18 3.18 -15.73
N SER A 468 16.93 2.66 -16.70
CA SER A 468 16.59 2.77 -18.13
C SER A 468 16.27 1.42 -18.76
N PHE A 469 15.19 1.37 -19.54
CA PHE A 469 14.85 0.27 -20.45
C PHE A 469 14.68 0.84 -21.85
N GLY A 470 15.68 0.65 -22.71
CA GLY A 470 15.78 1.31 -24.00
C GLY A 470 15.76 2.83 -23.86
N ARG A 471 14.68 3.45 -24.34
CA ARG A 471 14.45 4.91 -24.27
C ARG A 471 13.63 5.34 -23.06
N ASP A 472 13.04 4.39 -22.34
CA ASP A 472 12.17 4.66 -21.20
C ASP A 472 12.97 4.74 -19.90
N TYR A 473 12.54 5.64 -19.02
CA TYR A 473 13.17 5.87 -17.72
C TYR A 473 12.16 5.70 -16.60
N TYR A 474 12.58 4.96 -15.58
CA TYR A 474 11.80 4.69 -14.38
C TYR A 474 12.57 5.14 -13.15
N SER A 475 11.82 5.51 -12.13
CA SER A 475 12.38 5.97 -10.86
C SER A 475 11.71 5.27 -9.70
N GLY A 476 12.50 4.87 -8.72
CA GLY A 476 12.02 4.33 -7.45
C GLY A 476 12.94 4.74 -6.32
N THR A 477 12.70 4.17 -5.15
CA THR A 477 13.52 4.30 -3.96
C THR A 477 14.22 2.97 -3.69
N GLY A 478 15.39 3.01 -3.06
CA GLY A 478 15.96 1.86 -2.40
C GLY A 478 16.74 2.28 -1.17
N PHE A 479 17.22 1.32 -0.40
CA PHE A 479 18.00 1.59 0.81
C PHE A 479 19.16 0.61 0.99
N ALA A 480 20.29 1.13 1.44
CA ALA A 480 21.50 0.37 1.73
C ALA A 480 21.35 -0.45 3.01
N ILE A 481 21.70 -1.73 2.91
CA ILE A 481 21.72 -2.69 4.02
C ILE A 481 23.16 -3.06 4.44
N THR A 482 24.16 -2.53 3.74
CA THR A 482 25.58 -2.70 4.04
C THR A 482 26.36 -1.44 3.63
N GLY A 483 27.45 -1.14 4.35
CA GLY A 483 28.25 0.06 4.09
C GLY A 483 29.00 0.05 2.76
N ASP A 484 29.20 -1.12 2.14
CA ASP A 484 29.83 -1.27 0.82
C ASP A 484 28.82 -1.25 -0.33
N GLY A 485 27.51 -1.16 -0.07
CA GLY A 485 26.52 -0.81 -1.10
C GLY A 485 25.60 -1.91 -1.60
N TYR A 486 25.39 -3.01 -0.85
CA TYR A 486 24.19 -3.82 -1.09
C TYR A 486 22.95 -3.01 -0.67
N MET A 487 21.97 -2.91 -1.56
CA MET A 487 20.70 -2.23 -1.33
C MET A 487 19.50 -3.11 -1.68
N LEU A 488 18.37 -2.80 -1.06
CA LEU A 488 17.07 -3.38 -1.36
C LEU A 488 16.17 -2.37 -2.09
N THR A 489 15.36 -2.88 -3.02
CA THR A 489 14.30 -2.15 -3.71
C THR A 489 13.23 -3.16 -4.20
N ASN A 490 12.23 -2.71 -4.95
CA ASN A 490 11.27 -3.61 -5.58
C ASN A 490 11.79 -4.19 -6.90
N TRP A 491 11.29 -5.36 -7.27
CA TRP A 491 11.60 -5.96 -8.56
C TRP A 491 11.10 -5.09 -9.72
N HIS A 492 9.87 -4.56 -9.63
CA HIS A 492 9.28 -3.74 -10.70
C HIS A 492 10.00 -2.40 -10.93
N VAL A 493 10.92 -1.99 -10.03
CA VAL A 493 11.76 -0.80 -10.24
C VAL A 493 12.90 -1.12 -11.20
N VAL A 494 13.43 -2.35 -11.16
CA VAL A 494 14.65 -2.76 -11.88
C VAL A 494 14.40 -3.78 -12.98
N ALA A 495 13.17 -4.26 -13.17
CA ALA A 495 12.80 -5.18 -14.24
C ALA A 495 11.30 -5.06 -14.58
N ASP A 496 10.92 -5.49 -15.78
CA ASP A 496 9.53 -5.59 -16.23
C ASP A 496 9.27 -6.91 -17.00
N SER A 497 8.08 -7.08 -17.59
CA SER A 497 7.71 -8.29 -18.33
C SER A 497 8.41 -8.46 -19.69
N GLN A 498 8.96 -7.39 -20.26
CA GLN A 498 9.65 -7.35 -21.55
C GLN A 498 11.17 -7.34 -21.36
N HIS A 499 11.65 -6.82 -20.24
CA HIS A 499 13.06 -6.64 -19.89
C HIS A 499 13.38 -7.33 -18.57
N ALA A 500 13.98 -8.53 -18.66
CA ALA A 500 14.44 -9.26 -17.50
C ALA A 500 15.55 -8.55 -16.71
N ARG A 501 16.26 -7.59 -17.35
CA ARG A 501 17.30 -6.73 -16.76
C ARG A 501 17.24 -5.34 -17.39
N PRO A 502 17.64 -4.29 -16.65
CA PRO A 502 17.70 -2.94 -17.18
C PRO A 502 19.01 -2.67 -17.91
N ASP A 503 19.01 -1.69 -18.81
CA ASP A 503 20.23 -1.27 -19.51
C ASP A 503 21.19 -0.54 -18.57
N THR A 504 20.65 0.35 -17.72
CA THR A 504 21.42 1.04 -16.70
C THR A 504 20.62 1.21 -15.42
N ILE A 505 21.33 1.14 -14.28
CA ILE A 505 20.82 1.50 -12.96
C ILE A 505 21.76 2.55 -12.38
N TRP A 506 21.17 3.67 -11.97
CA TRP A 506 21.83 4.74 -11.27
C TRP A 506 21.20 4.93 -9.90
N VAL A 507 22.03 5.10 -8.88
CA VAL A 507 21.60 5.39 -7.52
C VAL A 507 22.19 6.72 -7.08
N THR A 508 21.33 7.66 -6.70
CA THR A 508 21.73 8.92 -6.07
C THR A 508 21.27 8.89 -4.62
N MET A 509 22.22 8.90 -3.68
CA MET A 509 21.90 8.85 -2.25
C MET A 509 21.31 10.18 -1.76
N ALA A 510 20.57 10.14 -0.65
CA ALA A 510 19.97 11.33 -0.07
C ALA A 510 21.00 12.42 0.22
N ASP A 511 20.62 13.66 -0.12
CA ASP A 511 21.41 14.88 0.02
C ASP A 511 22.74 14.86 -0.77
N GLN A 512 22.92 13.88 -1.68
CA GLN A 512 24.04 13.84 -2.62
C GLN A 512 23.60 14.23 -4.02
N ALA A 513 24.53 14.79 -4.80
CA ALA A 513 24.35 15.06 -6.22
C ALA A 513 24.97 13.97 -7.12
N GLN A 514 25.91 13.19 -6.60
CA GLN A 514 26.61 12.17 -7.36
C GLN A 514 25.74 10.91 -7.50
N ALA A 515 25.56 10.47 -8.74
CA ALA A 515 24.95 9.19 -9.05
C ALA A 515 26.01 8.10 -9.18
N HIS A 516 25.72 6.92 -8.65
CA HIS A 516 26.57 5.73 -8.72
C HIS A 516 25.90 4.66 -9.59
N GLY A 517 26.68 3.97 -10.42
CA GLY A 517 26.18 2.83 -11.18
C GLY A 517 25.89 1.65 -10.25
N ALA A 518 24.89 0.83 -10.57
CA ALA A 518 24.55 -0.35 -9.78
C ALA A 518 24.26 -1.58 -10.65
N ASP A 519 24.43 -2.76 -10.05
CA ASP A 519 24.18 -4.06 -10.66
C ASP A 519 23.07 -4.80 -9.94
N VAL A 520 22.23 -5.53 -10.68
CA VAL A 520 21.26 -6.45 -10.09
C VAL A 520 21.98 -7.71 -9.61
N ILE A 521 21.84 -8.03 -8.33
CA ILE A 521 22.46 -9.21 -7.71
C ILE A 521 21.49 -10.37 -7.65
N ALA A 522 20.27 -10.12 -7.17
CA ALA A 522 19.23 -11.12 -7.03
C ALA A 522 17.85 -10.46 -7.11
N THR A 523 16.86 -11.22 -7.56
CA THR A 523 15.48 -10.73 -7.67
C THR A 523 14.49 -11.81 -7.28
N SER A 524 13.30 -11.38 -6.87
CA SER A 524 12.10 -12.21 -6.75
C SER A 524 10.95 -11.46 -7.38
N GLN A 525 10.50 -11.91 -8.54
CA GLN A 525 9.31 -11.36 -9.19
C GLN A 525 8.05 -11.65 -8.38
N GLU A 526 7.94 -12.85 -7.80
CA GLU A 526 6.79 -13.27 -6.98
C GLU A 526 6.60 -12.36 -5.75
N ARG A 527 7.70 -12.01 -5.08
CA ARG A 527 7.67 -11.17 -3.87
C ARG A 527 7.89 -9.69 -4.15
N ASP A 528 8.15 -9.34 -5.40
CA ASP A 528 8.46 -7.98 -5.84
C ASP A 528 9.65 -7.34 -5.09
N ILE A 529 10.75 -8.08 -4.95
CA ILE A 529 11.98 -7.65 -4.26
C ILE A 529 13.17 -7.76 -5.22
N ALA A 530 14.07 -6.78 -5.18
CA ALA A 530 15.37 -6.84 -5.81
C ALA A 530 16.48 -6.45 -4.84
N VAL A 531 17.61 -7.15 -4.97
CA VAL A 531 18.88 -6.83 -4.33
C VAL A 531 19.80 -6.26 -5.41
N ILE A 532 20.26 -5.03 -5.20
CA ILE A 532 21.21 -4.38 -6.09
C ILE A 532 22.52 -4.09 -5.36
N LYS A 533 23.61 -3.95 -6.12
CA LYS A 533 24.93 -3.59 -5.61
C LYS A 533 25.38 -2.28 -6.24
N VAL A 534 25.52 -1.24 -5.44
CA VAL A 534 26.05 0.05 -5.87
C VAL A 534 27.57 -0.03 -5.97
N ARG A 535 28.10 0.31 -7.14
CA ARG A 535 29.53 0.24 -7.43
C ARG A 535 30.26 1.36 -6.71
N GLY A 536 31.31 1.01 -5.97
CA GLY A 536 32.17 1.97 -5.28
C GLY A 536 31.51 2.72 -4.11
N TYR A 537 30.36 2.25 -3.63
CA TYR A 537 29.69 2.87 -2.48
C TYR A 537 30.44 2.57 -1.17
N GLN A 538 30.67 3.61 -0.39
CA GLN A 538 31.14 3.54 1.00
C GLN A 538 30.35 4.59 1.79
N GLY A 539 29.43 4.15 2.65
CA GLY A 539 28.56 5.10 3.33
C GLY A 539 27.58 4.51 4.34
N PRO A 540 26.63 5.34 4.80
CA PRO A 540 25.61 4.94 5.77
C PRO A 540 24.72 3.79 5.26
N TYR A 541 24.31 2.90 6.16
CA TYR A 541 23.39 1.81 5.83
C TYR A 541 22.47 1.53 7.02
N LEU A 542 21.34 0.91 6.73
CA LEU A 542 20.37 0.50 7.75
C LEU A 542 20.80 -0.85 8.34
N SER A 543 21.12 -0.86 9.64
CA SER A 543 21.49 -2.07 10.38
C SER A 543 20.35 -2.62 11.24
N ALA A 544 19.45 -1.75 11.71
CA ALA A 544 18.25 -2.13 12.46
C ALA A 544 17.16 -2.65 11.52
N ILE A 545 17.20 -3.95 11.18
CA ILE A 545 16.26 -4.59 10.25
C ILE A 545 15.65 -5.84 10.90
N ASP A 546 14.32 -5.95 10.84
CA ASP A 546 13.59 -7.12 11.37
C ASP A 546 13.57 -8.27 10.36
N TRP A 547 14.72 -8.90 10.14
CA TRP A 547 14.85 -10.01 9.20
C TRP A 547 13.99 -11.24 9.53
N ARG A 548 13.48 -11.35 10.77
CA ARG A 548 12.56 -12.41 11.17
C ARG A 548 11.10 -12.07 10.82
N GLY A 549 10.77 -10.79 10.62
CA GLY A 549 9.43 -10.31 10.29
C GLY A 549 8.42 -10.55 11.43
N THR A 550 8.84 -10.27 12.66
CA THR A 550 8.07 -10.50 13.91
C THR A 550 7.63 -9.22 14.60
N LYS A 551 8.11 -8.06 14.15
CA LYS A 551 7.96 -6.76 14.82
C LYS A 551 6.94 -5.84 14.16
N ALA A 552 6.29 -6.26 13.07
CA ALA A 552 5.16 -5.55 12.48
C ALA A 552 3.86 -5.94 13.21
N ARG A 553 3.19 -4.98 13.84
CA ARG A 553 1.95 -5.21 14.59
C ARG A 553 0.86 -4.24 14.16
N GLN A 554 -0.36 -4.76 14.01
CA GLN A 554 -1.50 -3.96 13.62
C GLN A 554 -1.81 -2.88 14.67
N GLY A 555 -2.07 -1.65 14.21
CA GLY A 555 -2.34 -0.48 15.04
C GLY A 555 -1.10 0.28 15.51
N GLU A 556 0.10 -0.30 15.36
CA GLU A 556 1.34 0.40 15.74
C GLU A 556 1.71 1.47 14.71
N PRO A 557 2.29 2.59 15.16
CA PRO A 557 2.70 3.67 14.27
C PRO A 557 3.93 3.23 13.46
N ALA A 558 3.98 3.68 12.21
CA ALA A 558 5.06 3.42 11.28
C ALA A 558 5.36 4.66 10.43
N ALA A 559 6.56 4.71 9.86
CA ALA A 559 6.93 5.75 8.91
C ALA A 559 7.65 5.18 7.69
N LEU A 560 7.33 5.75 6.54
CA LEU A 560 7.97 5.49 5.27
C LEU A 560 8.90 6.65 4.94
N ILE A 561 10.12 6.36 4.49
CA ILE A 561 11.11 7.37 4.08
C ILE A 561 11.59 7.07 2.67
N GLY A 562 11.46 8.01 1.75
CA GLY A 562 11.84 7.80 0.35
C GLY A 562 11.62 8.99 -0.55
N TYR A 563 11.49 8.74 -1.86
CA TYR A 563 11.39 9.78 -2.89
C TYR A 563 10.00 9.80 -3.56
N PRO A 564 9.00 10.41 -2.91
CA PRO A 564 7.70 10.64 -3.55
C PRO A 564 7.87 11.53 -4.81
N ALA A 565 7.17 11.19 -5.90
CA ALA A 565 7.18 11.81 -7.23
C ALA A 565 8.48 11.66 -8.05
N GLY A 566 9.22 10.55 -7.86
CA GLY A 566 10.55 10.28 -8.42
C GLY A 566 10.83 10.54 -9.91
N SER A 567 9.82 10.79 -10.75
CA SER A 567 9.98 11.07 -12.18
C SER A 567 10.47 12.49 -12.51
N GLY A 568 10.38 13.45 -11.59
CA GLY A 568 10.82 14.84 -11.81
C GLY A 568 12.35 15.03 -11.81
N PHE A 569 13.09 14.18 -11.07
CA PHE A 569 14.54 14.33 -10.86
C PHE A 569 15.41 13.56 -11.86
N ALA A 570 14.82 12.59 -12.58
CA ALA A 570 15.54 11.77 -13.57
C ALA A 570 16.14 12.58 -14.74
N ARG A 571 15.70 13.84 -14.93
CA ARG A 571 16.25 14.73 -15.97
C ARG A 571 17.52 15.49 -15.56
N LEU A 572 17.86 15.57 -14.27
CA LEU A 572 18.95 16.40 -13.78
C LEU A 572 19.95 15.55 -12.99
N ARG A 573 21.01 15.06 -13.67
CA ARG A 573 22.12 14.31 -13.05
C ARG A 573 23.01 15.13 -12.11
N SER A 574 22.57 16.31 -11.72
CA SER A 574 23.32 17.31 -10.95
C SER A 574 22.48 18.01 -9.88
N ALA A 575 21.22 17.60 -9.67
CA ALA A 575 20.38 18.13 -8.60
C ALA A 575 20.55 17.29 -7.33
N VAL A 576 20.73 17.95 -6.18
CA VAL A 576 20.72 17.31 -4.86
C VAL A 576 19.33 16.71 -4.62
N VAL A 577 19.26 15.38 -4.47
CA VAL A 577 18.00 14.68 -4.24
C VAL A 577 17.66 14.63 -2.75
N ARG A 578 16.39 14.83 -2.41
CA ARG A 578 15.93 14.96 -1.03
C ARG A 578 14.82 13.97 -0.72
N THR A 579 14.99 13.19 0.35
CA THR A 579 13.93 12.29 0.85
C THR A 579 12.82 13.08 1.51
N SER A 580 11.63 12.50 1.53
CA SER A 580 10.51 12.90 2.37
C SER A 580 10.09 11.76 3.29
N MET A 581 9.36 12.09 4.34
CA MET A 581 8.82 11.14 5.30
C MET A 581 7.30 11.18 5.29
N THR A 582 6.69 10.00 5.32
CA THR A 582 5.24 9.84 5.48
C THR A 582 4.99 8.96 6.70
N ALA A 583 4.28 9.50 7.69
CA ALA A 583 3.90 8.74 8.89
C ALA A 583 2.51 8.08 8.72
N GLY A 584 2.24 7.06 9.50
CA GLY A 584 0.96 6.36 9.50
C GLY A 584 0.93 5.28 10.58
N ILE A 585 0.03 4.32 10.42
CA ILE A 585 -0.07 3.11 11.22
C ILE A 585 -0.06 1.88 10.32
N ILE A 586 0.29 0.76 10.92
CA ILE A 586 0.14 -0.55 10.31
C ILE A 586 -1.33 -0.94 10.44
N SER A 587 -2.12 -0.67 9.41
CA SER A 587 -3.55 -1.02 9.38
C SER A 587 -3.80 -2.53 9.34
N ARG A 588 -2.85 -3.32 8.81
CA ARG A 588 -2.88 -4.79 8.80
C ARG A 588 -1.47 -5.33 8.64
N ALA A 589 -1.13 -6.40 9.38
CA ALA A 589 0.10 -7.16 9.19
C ALA A 589 -0.26 -8.63 9.02
N THR A 590 0.26 -9.25 7.96
CA THR A 590 0.10 -10.69 7.67
C THR A 590 1.46 -11.27 7.31
N GLU A 591 1.49 -12.58 7.02
CA GLU A 591 2.73 -13.24 6.63
C GLU A 591 3.34 -12.69 5.34
N ASP A 592 2.50 -12.26 4.40
CA ASP A 592 2.89 -11.89 3.03
C ASP A 592 2.76 -10.40 2.73
N VAL A 593 1.95 -9.67 3.50
CA VAL A 593 1.68 -8.26 3.25
C VAL A 593 1.54 -7.45 4.53
N ILE A 594 2.13 -6.26 4.52
CA ILE A 594 1.93 -5.20 5.51
C ILE A 594 1.20 -4.05 4.83
N GLN A 595 0.04 -3.71 5.37
CA GLN A 595 -0.77 -2.58 4.91
C GLN A 595 -0.50 -1.37 5.80
N PHE A 596 0.10 -0.36 5.21
CA PHE A 596 0.42 0.92 5.82
C PHE A 596 -0.63 1.95 5.39
N ASP A 597 -1.04 2.86 6.27
CA ASP A 597 -2.11 3.82 5.97
C ASP A 597 -1.62 5.27 5.81
N GLY A 598 -0.34 5.43 5.45
CA GLY A 598 0.23 6.70 5.02
C GLY A 598 -0.03 6.98 3.54
N MET A 599 -0.15 8.26 3.20
CA MET A 599 -0.34 8.69 1.81
C MET A 599 0.96 8.53 1.03
N THR A 600 0.94 7.67 0.02
CA THR A 600 2.08 7.39 -0.85
C THR A 600 1.79 7.84 -2.27
N ILE A 601 2.82 8.29 -2.98
CA ILE A 601 2.74 8.68 -4.40
C ILE A 601 3.84 7.96 -5.19
N GLY A 602 3.71 7.91 -6.52
CA GLY A 602 4.66 7.22 -7.40
C GLY A 602 6.10 7.67 -7.17
N GLY A 603 7.07 6.75 -7.19
CA GLY A 603 8.48 6.99 -6.82
C GLY A 603 8.86 6.54 -5.41
N SER A 604 7.88 6.36 -4.52
CA SER A 604 8.11 5.78 -3.19
C SER A 604 8.30 4.25 -3.20
N SER A 605 8.04 3.56 -4.31
CA SER A 605 8.29 2.12 -4.47
C SER A 605 9.74 1.76 -4.12
N GLY A 606 9.93 0.81 -3.23
CA GLY A 606 11.22 0.37 -2.70
C GLY A 606 11.68 1.11 -1.45
N SER A 607 10.88 2.06 -0.93
CA SER A 607 11.18 2.77 0.32
C SER A 607 11.17 1.82 1.53
N PRO A 608 12.09 1.97 2.49
CA PRO A 608 11.98 1.29 3.77
C PRO A 608 10.79 1.79 4.58
N LEU A 609 10.05 0.86 5.18
CA LEU A 609 9.00 1.13 6.17
C LEU A 609 9.54 0.80 7.57
N PHE A 610 9.52 1.78 8.46
CA PHE A 610 10.04 1.71 9.82
C PHE A 610 8.92 1.56 10.85
N ASN A 611 9.15 0.76 11.89
CA ASN A 611 8.34 0.77 13.10
C ASN A 611 8.72 1.93 14.03
N ALA A 612 8.04 2.07 15.17
CA ALA A 612 8.31 3.11 16.17
C ALA A 612 9.74 3.06 16.77
N ASN A 613 10.37 1.88 16.75
CA ASN A 613 11.73 1.66 17.23
C ASN A 613 12.80 2.05 16.19
N GLY A 614 12.39 2.45 14.97
CA GLY A 614 13.32 2.78 13.89
C GLY A 614 13.89 1.54 13.19
N GLU A 615 13.23 0.39 13.31
CA GLU A 615 13.62 -0.84 12.65
C GLU A 615 12.87 -0.98 11.33
N VAL A 616 13.56 -1.38 10.27
CA VAL A 616 12.92 -1.68 8.98
C VAL A 616 12.13 -2.97 9.09
N ILE A 617 10.83 -2.90 8.82
CA ILE A 617 9.89 -4.03 8.88
C ILE A 617 9.36 -4.46 7.52
N ALA A 618 9.41 -3.56 6.52
CA ALA A 618 8.91 -3.83 5.18
C ALA A 618 9.60 -3.00 4.09
N ILE A 619 9.46 -3.44 2.85
CA ILE A 619 9.79 -2.69 1.63
C ILE A 619 8.48 -2.19 1.02
N HIS A 620 8.28 -0.88 0.93
CA HIS A 620 7.08 -0.31 0.33
C HIS A 620 6.98 -0.70 -1.15
N ARG A 621 5.81 -1.14 -1.60
CA ARG A 621 5.59 -1.63 -2.96
C ARG A 621 4.81 -0.63 -3.81
N ALA A 622 3.61 -0.29 -3.38
CA ALA A 622 2.72 0.62 -4.10
C ALA A 622 1.63 1.17 -3.17
N GLY A 623 1.16 2.38 -3.47
CA GLY A 623 -0.14 2.85 -2.99
C GLY A 623 -1.28 2.07 -3.65
N LEU A 624 -2.42 1.93 -2.97
CA LEU A 624 -3.64 1.37 -3.55
C LEU A 624 -4.41 2.50 -4.27
N PRO A 625 -4.49 2.50 -5.62
CA PRO A 625 -5.15 3.59 -6.36
C PRO A 625 -6.65 3.71 -6.05
N GLN A 626 -7.27 2.63 -5.60
CA GLN A 626 -8.71 2.51 -5.33
C GLN A 626 -9.07 2.74 -3.84
N ALA A 627 -8.07 2.90 -2.97
CA ALA A 627 -8.24 3.17 -1.54
C ALA A 627 -7.21 4.21 -1.09
N SER A 628 -7.50 5.49 -1.42
CA SER A 628 -6.66 6.64 -1.08
C SER A 628 -6.25 6.60 0.39
N GLY A 629 -4.94 6.60 0.63
CA GLY A 629 -4.37 6.53 1.98
C GLY A 629 -4.00 5.13 2.47
N PHE A 630 -4.04 4.09 1.62
CA PHE A 630 -3.43 2.79 1.92
C PHE A 630 -2.28 2.46 0.96
N ALA A 631 -1.28 1.81 1.53
CA ALA A 631 -0.02 1.44 0.93
C ALA A 631 0.26 -0.04 1.25
N LEU A 632 0.60 -0.82 0.22
CA LEU A 632 1.04 -2.20 0.40
C LEU A 632 2.56 -2.25 0.47
N SER A 633 3.05 -3.05 1.40
CA SER A 633 4.48 -3.25 1.63
C SER A 633 4.78 -4.73 1.81
N VAL A 634 5.93 -5.16 1.30
CA VAL A 634 6.41 -6.53 1.37
C VAL A 634 7.19 -6.71 2.68
N PRO A 635 6.82 -7.67 3.56
CA PRO A 635 7.57 -7.93 4.79
C PRO A 635 9.05 -8.17 4.51
N ILE A 636 9.94 -7.51 5.27
CA ILE A 636 11.38 -7.48 5.00
C ILE A 636 12.04 -8.87 5.07
N LYS A 637 11.46 -9.78 5.86
CA LYS A 637 11.91 -11.18 5.97
C LYS A 637 11.99 -11.90 4.63
N HIS A 638 11.18 -11.51 3.64
CA HIS A 638 11.17 -12.13 2.32
C HIS A 638 12.40 -11.76 1.47
N ALA A 639 13.20 -10.78 1.88
CA ALA A 639 14.48 -10.47 1.24
C ALA A 639 15.61 -11.41 1.68
N ALA A 640 15.59 -11.92 2.92
CA ALA A 640 16.66 -12.75 3.47
C ALA A 640 16.98 -14.02 2.64
N PRO A 641 16.00 -14.75 2.07
CA PRO A 641 16.27 -15.89 1.20
C PRO A 641 17.03 -15.54 -0.10
N LEU A 642 16.99 -14.29 -0.56
CA LEU A 642 17.66 -13.85 -1.79
C LEU A 642 19.17 -13.61 -1.62
N PHE A 643 19.65 -13.55 -0.38
CA PHE A 643 21.05 -13.24 -0.10
C PHE A 643 21.95 -14.46 -0.29
N ALA A 644 23.07 -14.25 -0.96
CA ALA A 644 24.15 -15.24 -1.00
C ALA A 644 24.70 -15.53 0.41
N PRO A 645 25.24 -16.72 0.67
CA PRO A 645 25.73 -17.11 2.00
C PRO A 645 26.69 -16.11 2.66
N GLN A 646 27.58 -15.51 1.87
CA GLN A 646 28.55 -14.52 2.35
C GLN A 646 27.85 -13.24 2.84
N LEU A 647 26.80 -12.80 2.13
CA LEU A 647 26.01 -11.64 2.54
C LEU A 647 25.17 -11.96 3.78
N LYS A 648 24.60 -13.17 3.88
CA LYS A 648 23.89 -13.61 5.10
C LYS A 648 24.78 -13.56 6.33
N GLN A 649 26.00 -14.08 6.24
CA GLN A 649 26.97 -14.04 7.34
C GLN A 649 27.28 -12.60 7.78
N ARG A 650 27.49 -11.69 6.82
CA ARG A 650 27.74 -10.26 7.11
C ARG A 650 26.56 -9.57 7.77
N LEU A 651 25.34 -9.99 7.48
CA LEU A 651 24.10 -9.46 8.04
C LEU A 651 23.66 -10.17 9.32
N GLY A 652 24.42 -11.16 9.81
CA GLY A 652 24.07 -11.95 11.00
C GLY A 652 22.86 -12.86 10.79
N LEU A 653 22.65 -13.32 9.55
CA LEU A 653 21.54 -14.20 9.16
C LEU A 653 21.96 -15.67 9.16
N PRO A 654 21.05 -16.59 9.51
CA PRO A 654 21.31 -18.03 9.51
C PRO A 654 21.49 -18.63 8.11
#